data_AF-A0A1M6QNV8-F1
#
_entry.id   AF-A0A1M6QNV8-F1
#
_cell.length_a   1.000
_cell.length_b   1.000
_cell.length_c   1.000
_cell.angle_alpha   90.00
_cell.angle_beta   90.00
_cell.angle_gamma   90.00
#
_symmetry.space_group_name_H-M   'P 1'
#
loop_
_entity.id
_entity.type
_entity.pdbx_description
1 polymer ?
#
loop_
_entity_poly.entity_id
_entity_poly.type
_entity_poly.pdbx_seq_one_letter_code
_entity_poly.pdbx_strand_id
1 'polypeptide(L)'
;MEKVKRYICELPKAYKIYAAVTFIAEIIIFAARADEPGLYTQNIQCIPFILALPFLFVKTIRKNFTRWIYTYSVLSFLNLAIDYNTANYNGAGHAGIVQIAMTFCPVGLFWLVNFFRWNIRRIKEQDSRTALMLCTFSWGLYAFAYPPMPLGPAALLQLVPWFIVLNRYGRQQALFATFWSAILYNTINYYWIYNVMHVETAPSGLILFGLFLLIAYFSIYNVLAAYVYTLAAKASIKGHRLLLPLFPVFYAGLEMTRTRGDFSFPWSHLGYTFGNHLELLQMLPWVGIFGYTIMVVASNQAVAHALANCKNLKKALPIFSVPAVIFILLLIQGSIVLSSKEAQPFNNADSPENPSIALVQPSIAQGAKWSKDRFDSIVNKTIGMVNDSVRAGANLIVLAETAIPDHIRRQPAVIRLLNKTATLKNAQLMTGALDYKRNPPGSIRKFDIYNASFLFRPGESGYSRYIKKHLVPFSERIPFDDIFPILNYVDLGEGDFVPGKETPVYGPYDWTPYICYDAIFGDLIREAIRSGSRLMVNITNDGWFGRSTAPYQHLNLVRYRAIENGMPVARLANSGVSVFIDQYGHFDLNTKLFTDAVIQRKVPLKTRDTLYSHIGDHVETGLLIFFLAYLIIALTLNCRCFRKIKA
;
A
#
# COMPACT_ATOMS: atom_id res chain seq x y z
N MET A 1 -12.71 -27.54 32.88
CA MET A 1 -12.92 -26.74 34.10
C MET A 1 -11.80 -26.91 35.14
N GLU A 2 -11.36 -28.13 35.47
CA GLU A 2 -10.29 -28.35 36.46
C GLU A 2 -8.94 -27.71 36.13
N LYS A 3 -8.50 -27.77 34.86
CA LYS A 3 -7.27 -27.07 34.42
C LYS A 3 -7.34 -25.57 34.72
N VAL A 4 -8.47 -24.94 34.40
CA VAL A 4 -8.72 -23.51 34.65
C VAL A 4 -8.68 -23.20 36.15
N LYS A 5 -9.33 -24.03 36.97
CA LYS A 5 -9.33 -23.89 38.44
C LYS A 5 -7.91 -24.00 39.02
N ARG A 6 -7.11 -24.95 38.53
CA ARG A 6 -5.69 -25.13 38.91
C ARG A 6 -4.84 -23.92 38.51
N TYR A 7 -5.06 -23.38 37.31
CA TYR A 7 -4.37 -22.18 36.83
C TYR A 7 -4.72 -20.91 37.63
N ILE A 8 -5.98 -20.75 38.05
CA ILE A 8 -6.40 -19.63 38.89
C ILE A 8 -5.79 -19.74 40.29
N CYS A 9 -5.67 -20.96 40.84
CA CYS A 9 -5.05 -21.18 42.15
C CYS A 9 -3.56 -20.82 42.18
N GLU A 10 -2.81 -21.02 41.09
CA GLU A 10 -1.37 -20.69 40.95
C GLU A 10 -1.05 -19.18 40.92
N LEU A 11 -2.06 -18.30 40.78
CA LEU A 11 -1.83 -16.86 40.79
C LEU A 11 -1.49 -16.37 42.22
N PRO A 12 -0.51 -15.45 42.40
CA PRO A 12 -0.23 -14.89 43.72
C PRO A 12 -1.47 -14.16 44.29
N LYS A 13 -1.65 -14.18 45.61
CA LYS A 13 -2.86 -13.65 46.29
C LYS A 13 -3.18 -12.19 45.90
N ALA A 14 -2.15 -11.35 45.76
CA ALA A 14 -2.29 -9.97 45.29
C ALA A 14 -2.96 -9.86 43.90
N TYR A 15 -2.71 -10.81 42.99
CA TYR A 15 -3.32 -10.82 41.65
C TYR A 15 -4.80 -11.17 41.67
N LYS A 16 -5.23 -12.06 42.57
CA LYS A 16 -6.64 -12.44 42.69
C LYS A 16 -7.47 -11.26 43.23
N ILE A 17 -6.93 -10.57 44.24
CA ILE A 17 -7.54 -9.36 44.82
C ILE A 17 -7.64 -8.27 43.74
N TYR A 18 -6.55 -8.03 43.04
CA TYR A 18 -6.50 -7.05 41.96
C TYR A 18 -7.50 -7.35 40.82
N ALA A 19 -7.58 -8.61 40.35
CA ALA A 19 -8.50 -9.00 39.29
C ALA A 19 -9.97 -8.84 39.72
N ALA A 20 -10.29 -9.19 40.97
CA ALA A 20 -11.62 -8.97 41.54
C ALA A 20 -11.95 -7.47 41.62
N VAL A 21 -11.03 -6.64 42.11
CA VAL A 21 -11.22 -5.17 42.16
C VAL A 21 -11.44 -4.59 40.77
N THR A 22 -10.66 -5.02 39.78
CA THR A 22 -10.81 -4.54 38.39
C THR A 22 -12.15 -4.94 37.81
N PHE A 23 -12.56 -6.19 37.98
CA PHE A 23 -13.85 -6.69 37.49
C PHE A 23 -15.03 -5.96 38.14
N ILE A 24 -14.99 -5.74 39.45
CA ILE A 24 -16.02 -5.00 40.19
C ILE A 24 -16.06 -3.53 39.75
N ALA A 25 -14.90 -2.88 39.58
CA ALA A 25 -14.83 -1.50 39.10
C ALA A 25 -15.46 -1.34 37.72
N GLU A 26 -15.16 -2.24 36.78
CA GLU A 26 -15.75 -2.23 35.43
C GLU A 26 -17.28 -2.40 35.47
N ILE A 27 -17.81 -3.29 36.32
CA ILE A 27 -19.26 -3.45 36.51
C ILE A 27 -19.90 -2.17 37.07
N ILE A 28 -19.26 -1.54 38.06
CA ILE A 28 -19.78 -0.31 38.67
C ILE A 28 -19.79 0.82 37.64
N ILE A 29 -18.74 0.96 36.84
CA ILE A 29 -18.65 1.98 35.79
C ILE A 29 -19.75 1.75 34.74
N PHE A 30 -19.92 0.50 34.30
CA PHE A 30 -20.97 0.12 33.36
C PHE A 30 -22.36 0.44 33.89
N ALA A 31 -22.62 0.11 35.17
CA ALA A 31 -23.92 0.38 35.80
C ALA A 31 -24.18 1.87 36.04
N ALA A 32 -23.14 2.69 36.21
CA ALA A 32 -23.27 4.10 36.54
C ALA A 32 -23.71 4.99 35.35
N ARG A 33 -23.54 4.54 34.10
CA ARG A 33 -23.87 5.30 32.87
C ARG A 33 -24.28 4.39 31.70
N ALA A 34 -25.32 3.59 31.90
CA ALA A 34 -25.87 2.72 30.85
C ALA A 34 -26.61 3.49 29.72
N ASP A 35 -26.70 4.81 29.83
CA ASP A 35 -27.47 5.74 28.99
C ASP A 35 -26.61 6.69 28.14
N GLU A 36 -25.29 6.71 28.30
CA GLU A 36 -24.38 7.59 27.57
C GLU A 36 -23.47 6.82 26.58
N PRO A 37 -23.81 6.75 25.28
CA PRO A 37 -22.95 6.15 24.27
C PRO A 37 -21.77 7.06 23.91
N GLY A 38 -20.57 6.48 23.69
CA GLY A 38 -19.41 7.18 23.12
C GLY A 38 -18.11 7.12 23.95
N LEU A 39 -17.07 7.78 23.44
CA LEU A 39 -15.74 7.84 24.04
C LEU A 39 -15.66 8.88 25.17
N TYR A 40 -15.78 8.45 26.42
CA TYR A 40 -15.62 9.30 27.61
C TYR A 40 -14.36 8.95 28.43
N THR A 41 -13.97 9.81 29.38
CA THR A 41 -12.77 9.62 30.21
C THR A 41 -13.16 9.42 31.68
N GLN A 42 -12.71 8.32 32.32
CA GLN A 42 -12.89 8.12 33.76
C GLN A 42 -11.57 7.74 34.44
N ASN A 43 -11.16 8.52 35.44
CA ASN A 43 -9.87 8.34 36.13
C ASN A 43 -9.80 7.05 36.95
N ILE A 44 -10.94 6.53 37.43
CA ILE A 44 -10.99 5.32 38.26
C ILE A 44 -10.56 4.06 37.49
N GLN A 45 -10.69 4.09 36.15
CA GLN A 45 -10.24 3.04 35.24
C GLN A 45 -8.70 2.90 35.19
N CYS A 46 -7.93 3.91 35.64
CA CYS A 46 -6.46 3.86 35.67
C CYS A 46 -5.90 3.10 36.87
N ILE A 47 -6.66 2.97 37.96
CA ILE A 47 -6.18 2.37 39.22
C ILE A 47 -5.62 0.96 39.00
N PRO A 48 -6.31 0.08 38.24
CA PRO A 48 -5.75 -1.21 37.91
C PRO A 48 -4.35 -1.09 37.25
N PHE A 49 -4.19 -0.27 36.22
CA PHE A 49 -2.92 -0.14 35.49
C PHE A 49 -1.73 0.16 36.39
N ILE A 50 -1.91 1.15 37.24
CA ILE A 50 -0.86 1.76 38.03
C ILE A 50 -0.36 0.74 39.04
N LEU A 51 -1.28 -0.03 39.63
CA LEU A 51 -0.94 -1.14 40.52
C LEU A 51 -0.27 -2.31 39.78
N ALA A 52 -0.49 -2.47 38.47
CA ALA A 52 0.10 -3.53 37.66
C ALA A 52 1.53 -3.24 37.14
N LEU A 53 1.88 -1.96 36.92
CA LEU A 53 3.16 -1.52 36.33
C LEU A 53 4.41 -2.06 37.06
N PRO A 54 4.50 -2.07 38.41
CA PRO A 54 5.67 -2.60 39.11
C PRO A 54 5.96 -4.08 38.80
N PHE A 55 4.94 -4.86 38.46
CA PHE A 55 5.09 -6.30 38.20
C PHE A 55 5.74 -6.62 36.85
N LEU A 56 5.80 -5.68 35.90
CA LEU A 56 6.49 -5.85 34.61
C LEU A 56 8.00 -6.08 34.78
N PHE A 57 8.59 -5.48 35.82
CA PHE A 57 10.03 -5.40 35.98
C PHE A 57 10.60 -6.48 36.92
N VAL A 58 9.77 -7.10 37.76
CA VAL A 58 10.19 -8.12 38.74
C VAL A 58 10.38 -9.51 38.09
N LYS A 59 11.61 -10.03 38.10
CA LYS A 59 12.03 -11.27 37.40
C LYS A 59 11.27 -12.53 37.87
N THR A 60 11.02 -12.65 39.17
CA THR A 60 10.32 -13.81 39.80
C THR A 60 8.84 -13.87 39.45
N ILE A 61 8.21 -12.73 39.14
CA ILE A 61 6.77 -12.60 38.94
C ILE A 61 6.38 -12.66 37.44
N ARG A 62 7.33 -12.39 36.53
CA ARG A 62 7.09 -12.24 35.08
C ARG A 62 6.38 -13.42 34.40
N LYS A 63 6.68 -14.67 34.78
CA LYS A 63 6.05 -15.85 34.17
C LYS A 63 4.55 -15.91 34.48
N ASN A 64 4.17 -15.55 35.70
CA ASN A 64 2.77 -15.48 36.13
C ASN A 64 2.10 -14.22 35.57
N PHE A 65 2.82 -13.11 35.50
CA PHE A 65 2.38 -11.87 34.87
C PHE A 65 2.04 -12.05 33.37
N THR A 66 2.83 -12.83 32.63
CA THR A 66 2.57 -13.12 31.21
C THR A 66 1.24 -13.85 31.01
N ARG A 67 0.93 -14.83 31.86
CA ARG A 67 -0.36 -15.53 31.80
C ARG A 67 -1.50 -14.58 32.14
N TRP A 68 -1.32 -13.77 33.19
CA TRP A 68 -2.31 -12.82 33.64
C TRP A 68 -2.62 -11.75 32.59
N ILE A 69 -1.62 -11.14 31.97
CA ILE A 69 -1.82 -10.04 31.02
C ILE A 69 -2.59 -10.48 29.78
N TYR A 70 -2.34 -11.70 29.28
CA TYR A 70 -3.14 -12.26 28.20
C TYR A 70 -4.58 -12.55 28.64
N THR A 71 -4.77 -13.18 29.80
CA THR A 71 -6.12 -13.45 30.32
C THR A 71 -6.90 -12.17 30.57
N TYR A 72 -6.28 -11.16 31.17
CA TYR A 72 -6.88 -9.85 31.40
C TYR A 72 -7.26 -9.19 30.09
N SER A 73 -6.34 -9.06 29.14
CA SER A 73 -6.67 -8.42 27.86
C SER A 73 -7.71 -9.18 27.06
N VAL A 74 -7.73 -10.53 27.11
CA VAL A 74 -8.80 -11.31 26.48
C VAL A 74 -10.15 -11.06 27.16
N LEU A 75 -10.22 -11.06 28.48
CA LEU A 75 -11.47 -10.81 29.23
C LEU A 75 -11.96 -9.36 29.05
N SER A 76 -11.05 -8.38 29.14
CA SER A 76 -11.37 -6.97 28.90
C SER A 76 -11.81 -6.73 27.46
N PHE A 77 -11.16 -7.37 26.47
CA PHE A 77 -11.58 -7.31 25.09
C PHE A 77 -12.96 -7.95 24.87
N LEU A 78 -13.22 -9.10 25.51
CA LEU A 78 -14.54 -9.74 25.46
C LEU A 78 -15.62 -8.85 26.09
N ASN A 79 -15.34 -8.19 27.21
CA ASN A 79 -16.27 -7.24 27.83
C ASN A 79 -16.55 -6.05 26.90
N LEU A 80 -15.52 -5.46 26.31
CA LEU A 80 -15.67 -4.39 25.30
C LEU A 80 -16.50 -4.86 24.10
N ALA A 81 -16.25 -6.08 23.61
CA ALA A 81 -17.00 -6.65 22.51
C ALA A 81 -18.47 -6.93 22.87
N ILE A 82 -18.75 -7.43 24.08
CA ILE A 82 -20.11 -7.66 24.57
C ILE A 82 -20.85 -6.34 24.70
N ASP A 83 -20.27 -5.35 25.37
CA ASP A 83 -20.83 -4.00 25.50
C ASP A 83 -21.18 -3.43 24.11
N TYR A 84 -20.24 -3.51 23.18
CA TYR A 84 -20.44 -3.07 21.80
C TYR A 84 -21.57 -3.78 21.04
N ASN A 85 -21.74 -5.09 21.23
CA ASN A 85 -22.73 -5.89 20.50
C ASN A 85 -24.11 -5.96 21.16
N THR A 86 -24.22 -5.65 22.45
CA THR A 86 -25.46 -5.80 23.23
C THR A 86 -26.13 -4.47 23.58
N ALA A 87 -25.39 -3.36 23.50
CA ALA A 87 -25.95 -2.03 23.72
C ALA A 87 -26.77 -1.57 22.48
N ASN A 88 -28.05 -1.21 22.69
CA ASN A 88 -29.01 -0.80 21.65
C ASN A 88 -28.72 0.58 21.00
N TYR A 89 -27.49 1.09 21.06
CA TYR A 89 -27.12 2.42 20.56
C TYR A 89 -26.54 2.38 19.14
N ASN A 90 -27.23 1.75 18.18
CA ASN A 90 -26.80 1.70 16.77
C ASN A 90 -25.32 1.25 16.56
N GLY A 91 -24.82 0.34 17.40
CA GLY A 91 -23.42 -0.12 17.36
C GLY A 91 -22.41 0.85 18.00
N ALA A 92 -22.84 1.69 18.94
CA ALA A 92 -21.95 2.44 19.82
C ALA A 92 -21.93 1.78 21.21
N GLY A 93 -20.76 1.25 21.61
CA GLY A 93 -20.54 0.79 22.99
C GLY A 93 -20.36 1.96 23.96
N HIS A 94 -20.42 1.68 25.25
CA HIS A 94 -20.10 2.63 26.33
C HIS A 94 -18.59 2.67 26.63
N ALA A 95 -17.74 2.32 25.67
CA ALA A 95 -16.32 2.16 25.94
C ALA A 95 -15.64 3.50 26.20
N GLY A 96 -15.09 3.68 27.41
CA GLY A 96 -14.27 4.84 27.74
C GLY A 96 -12.89 4.78 27.08
N ILE A 97 -12.28 5.92 26.75
CA ILE A 97 -10.91 6.01 26.19
C ILE A 97 -9.91 5.32 27.12
N VAL A 98 -10.06 5.53 28.43
CA VAL A 98 -9.19 4.91 29.44
C VAL A 98 -9.39 3.40 29.46
N GLN A 99 -10.62 2.89 29.44
CA GLN A 99 -10.92 1.45 29.38
C GLN A 99 -10.30 0.77 28.15
N ILE A 100 -10.38 1.40 26.97
CA ILE A 100 -9.75 0.91 25.74
C ILE A 100 -8.23 0.91 25.91
N ALA A 101 -7.63 2.03 26.33
CA ALA A 101 -6.20 2.12 26.58
C ALA A 101 -5.74 1.06 27.58
N MET A 102 -6.52 0.83 28.63
CA MET A 102 -6.27 -0.16 29.67
C MET A 102 -6.28 -1.60 29.18
N THR A 103 -7.06 -1.90 28.15
CA THR A 103 -7.11 -3.23 27.56
C THR A 103 -5.85 -3.53 26.74
N PHE A 104 -5.37 -2.55 25.98
CA PHE A 104 -4.31 -2.75 24.97
C PHE A 104 -2.92 -2.29 25.41
N CYS A 105 -2.80 -1.16 26.12
CA CYS A 105 -1.51 -0.60 26.57
C CYS A 105 -0.68 -1.57 27.42
N PRO A 106 -1.24 -2.34 28.38
CA PRO A 106 -0.43 -3.29 29.15
C PRO A 106 0.23 -4.35 28.26
N VAL A 107 -0.54 -4.97 27.35
CA VAL A 107 -0.01 -5.99 26.43
C VAL A 107 1.02 -5.37 25.49
N GLY A 108 0.74 -4.16 24.98
CA GLY A 108 1.69 -3.38 24.19
C GLY A 108 3.01 -3.15 24.93
N LEU A 109 2.96 -2.61 26.15
CA LEU A 109 4.14 -2.39 27.00
C LEU A 109 4.89 -3.68 27.32
N PHE A 110 4.18 -4.76 27.62
CA PHE A 110 4.80 -6.07 27.87
C PHE A 110 5.57 -6.58 26.65
N TRP A 111 4.97 -6.49 25.46
CA TRP A 111 5.65 -6.87 24.22
C TRP A 111 6.79 -5.92 23.88
N LEU A 112 6.66 -4.61 24.12
CA LEU A 112 7.75 -3.65 23.96
C LEU A 112 8.94 -3.97 24.87
N VAL A 113 8.71 -4.30 26.14
CA VAL A 113 9.77 -4.72 27.07
C VAL A 113 10.43 -6.02 26.58
N ASN A 114 9.65 -7.00 26.12
CA ASN A 114 10.22 -8.25 25.57
C ASN A 114 11.00 -8.02 24.28
N PHE A 115 10.49 -7.16 23.40
CA PHE A 115 11.15 -6.75 22.17
C PHE A 115 12.48 -6.06 22.48
N PHE A 116 12.50 -5.10 23.41
CA PHE A 116 13.74 -4.43 23.83
C PHE A 116 14.76 -5.42 24.41
N ARG A 117 14.33 -6.31 25.30
CA ARG A 117 15.21 -7.36 25.86
C ARG A 117 15.74 -8.31 24.80
N TRP A 118 14.91 -8.70 23.85
CA TRP A 118 15.29 -9.54 22.74
C TRP A 118 16.36 -8.85 21.88
N ASN A 119 16.19 -7.57 21.56
CA ASN A 119 17.17 -6.78 20.83
C ASN A 119 18.50 -6.65 21.58
N ILE A 120 18.50 -6.31 22.87
CA ILE A 120 19.74 -6.24 23.67
C ILE A 120 20.48 -7.58 23.63
N ARG A 121 19.76 -8.70 23.80
CA ARG A 121 20.37 -10.02 23.73
C ARG A 121 21.00 -10.27 22.37
N ARG A 122 20.30 -9.95 21.27
CA ARG A 122 20.79 -10.17 19.92
C ARG A 122 22.00 -9.29 19.62
N ILE A 123 21.99 -8.01 19.97
CA ILE A 123 23.12 -7.10 19.74
C ILE A 123 24.41 -7.60 20.42
N LYS A 124 24.31 -8.30 21.56
CA LYS A 124 25.48 -8.87 22.25
C LYS A 124 26.05 -10.12 21.57
N GLU A 125 25.26 -10.81 20.75
CA GLU A 125 25.70 -12.02 20.03
C GLU A 125 26.48 -11.62 18.76
N GLN A 126 27.70 -12.13 18.59
CA GLN A 126 28.52 -11.86 17.40
C GLN A 126 27.81 -12.26 16.10
N ASP A 127 27.20 -13.45 16.08
CA ASP A 127 26.43 -13.95 14.93
C ASP A 127 25.29 -13.02 14.53
N SER A 128 24.56 -12.47 15.50
CA SER A 128 23.46 -11.52 15.24
C SER A 128 23.99 -10.21 14.66
N ARG A 129 25.15 -9.73 15.10
CA ARG A 129 25.78 -8.52 14.54
C ARG A 129 26.25 -8.74 13.11
N THR A 130 26.91 -9.87 12.82
CA THR A 130 27.34 -10.22 11.47
C THR A 130 26.14 -10.40 10.53
N ALA A 131 25.10 -11.11 11.00
CA ALA A 131 23.85 -11.26 10.26
C ALA A 131 23.21 -9.90 9.96
N LEU A 132 23.16 -9.00 10.95
CA LEU A 132 22.64 -7.65 10.76
C LEU A 132 23.45 -6.87 9.72
N MET A 133 24.78 -6.89 9.78
CA MET A 133 25.62 -6.21 8.80
C MET A 133 25.36 -6.70 7.37
N LEU A 134 25.28 -8.02 7.17
CA LEU A 134 25.01 -8.62 5.85
C LEU A 134 23.61 -8.28 5.35
N CYS A 135 22.59 -8.39 6.20
CA CYS A 135 21.22 -8.04 5.82
C CYS A 135 21.08 -6.54 5.54
N THR A 136 21.71 -5.69 6.33
CA THR A 136 21.71 -4.23 6.13
C THR A 136 22.40 -3.85 4.82
N PHE A 137 23.54 -4.49 4.49
CA PHE A 137 24.18 -4.30 3.19
C PHE A 137 23.25 -4.72 2.04
N SER A 138 22.62 -5.89 2.18
CA SER A 138 21.72 -6.46 1.19
C SER A 138 20.47 -5.59 0.94
N TRP A 139 19.66 -5.37 1.97
CA TRP A 139 18.44 -4.58 1.89
C TRP A 139 18.69 -3.09 1.71
N GLY A 140 19.81 -2.57 2.23
CA GLY A 140 20.25 -1.19 1.99
C GLY A 140 20.54 -0.95 0.53
N LEU A 141 21.32 -1.83 -0.14
CA LEU A 141 21.55 -1.74 -1.58
C LEU A 141 20.26 -1.89 -2.38
N TYR A 142 19.39 -2.82 -1.98
CA TYR A 142 18.10 -3.04 -2.63
C TYR A 142 17.19 -1.81 -2.57
N ALA A 143 17.26 -1.02 -1.50
CA ALA A 143 16.50 0.24 -1.41
C ALA A 143 16.86 1.23 -2.53
N PHE A 144 18.12 1.23 -2.99
CA PHE A 144 18.60 2.05 -4.09
C PHE A 144 18.38 1.42 -5.48
N ALA A 145 17.68 0.28 -5.57
CA ALA A 145 17.32 -0.33 -6.85
C ALA A 145 16.02 0.26 -7.43
N TYR A 146 15.22 0.96 -6.63
CA TYR A 146 13.99 1.58 -7.12
C TYR A 146 14.27 2.89 -7.88
N PRO A 147 13.55 3.16 -8.98
CA PRO A 147 13.55 4.46 -9.61
C PRO A 147 13.34 5.61 -8.60
N PRO A 148 14.04 6.75 -8.75
CA PRO A 148 14.90 7.14 -9.88
C PRO A 148 16.35 6.63 -9.81
N MET A 149 16.71 5.78 -8.83
CA MET A 149 18.08 5.34 -8.62
C MET A 149 18.54 4.29 -9.66
N PRO A 150 19.85 4.16 -9.93
CA PRO A 150 20.36 3.40 -11.08
C PRO A 150 20.54 1.89 -10.85
N LEU A 151 20.35 1.37 -9.63
CA LEU A 151 20.75 -0.01 -9.31
C LEU A 151 19.72 -1.08 -9.68
N GLY A 152 18.72 -0.77 -10.51
CA GLY A 152 17.62 -1.66 -10.87
C GLY A 152 18.04 -3.08 -11.27
N PRO A 153 18.87 -3.26 -12.31
CA PRO A 153 19.31 -4.59 -12.75
C PRO A 153 20.10 -5.38 -11.70
N ALA A 154 20.80 -4.69 -10.79
CA ALA A 154 21.56 -5.32 -9.71
C ALA A 154 20.65 -5.97 -8.65
N ALA A 155 19.34 -5.69 -8.65
CA ALA A 155 18.35 -6.35 -7.80
C ALA A 155 18.42 -7.89 -7.87
N LEU A 156 18.84 -8.45 -9.00
CA LEU A 156 19.02 -9.90 -9.20
C LEU A 156 20.12 -10.53 -8.30
N LEU A 157 20.97 -9.72 -7.67
CA LEU A 157 22.09 -10.15 -6.81
C LEU A 157 22.12 -9.49 -5.42
N GLN A 158 21.40 -8.39 -5.22
CA GLN A 158 21.47 -7.60 -3.97
C GLN A 158 20.91 -8.34 -2.75
N LEU A 159 19.99 -9.29 -2.91
CA LEU A 159 19.40 -10.08 -1.83
C LEU A 159 20.19 -11.36 -1.49
N VAL A 160 21.29 -11.66 -2.20
CA VAL A 160 22.14 -12.82 -1.93
C VAL A 160 22.62 -12.87 -0.46
N PRO A 161 23.15 -11.78 0.14
CA PRO A 161 23.61 -11.84 1.53
C PRO A 161 22.46 -12.09 2.52
N TRP A 162 21.26 -11.58 2.25
CA TRP A 162 20.07 -11.89 3.06
C TRP A 162 19.77 -13.39 3.04
N PHE A 163 19.75 -14.04 1.87
CA PHE A 163 19.57 -15.49 1.77
C PHE A 163 20.70 -16.30 2.43
N ILE A 164 21.96 -15.85 2.35
CA ILE A 164 23.06 -16.45 3.10
C ILE A 164 22.76 -16.39 4.59
N VAL A 165 22.25 -15.26 5.10
CA VAL A 165 21.88 -15.12 6.51
C VAL A 165 20.77 -16.09 6.90
N LEU A 166 19.72 -16.21 6.07
CA LEU A 166 18.60 -17.13 6.29
C LEU A 166 19.03 -18.61 6.33
N ASN A 167 20.07 -18.97 5.57
CA ASN A 167 20.58 -20.34 5.49
C ASN A 167 21.59 -20.67 6.61
N ARG A 168 22.47 -19.72 6.97
CA ARG A 168 23.63 -19.98 7.85
C ARG A 168 23.33 -19.76 9.32
N TYR A 169 22.54 -18.75 9.68
CA TYR A 169 22.33 -18.37 11.07
C TYR A 169 21.04 -18.96 11.66
N GLY A 170 20.95 -18.97 12.99
CA GLY A 170 19.74 -19.37 13.68
C GLY A 170 18.55 -18.45 13.34
N ARG A 171 17.33 -19.02 13.36
CA ARG A 171 16.09 -18.30 13.01
C ARG A 171 15.95 -16.96 13.75
N GLN A 172 16.29 -16.93 15.04
CA GLN A 172 16.14 -15.70 15.83
C GLN A 172 17.13 -14.61 15.41
N GLN A 173 18.37 -14.98 15.07
CA GLN A 173 19.38 -14.06 14.53
C GLN A 173 18.97 -13.55 13.15
N ALA A 174 18.48 -14.45 12.28
CA ALA A 174 18.01 -14.10 10.95
C ALA A 174 16.79 -13.16 10.97
N LEU A 175 15.82 -13.40 11.86
CA LEU A 175 14.65 -12.52 12.03
C LEU A 175 15.04 -11.15 12.61
N PHE A 176 15.95 -11.11 13.59
CA PHE A 176 16.50 -9.87 14.13
C PHE A 176 17.19 -9.04 13.05
N ALA A 177 18.09 -9.67 12.29
CA ALA A 177 18.80 -9.01 11.20
C ALA A 177 17.83 -8.53 10.09
N THR A 178 16.87 -9.37 9.70
CA THR A 178 15.85 -9.02 8.69
C THR A 178 14.97 -7.88 9.16
N PHE A 179 14.52 -7.87 10.42
CA PHE A 179 13.65 -6.79 10.92
C PHE A 179 14.32 -5.43 10.81
N TRP A 180 15.53 -5.26 11.37
CA TRP A 180 16.19 -3.95 11.37
C TRP A 180 16.69 -3.50 10.00
N SER A 181 17.14 -4.43 9.16
CA SER A 181 17.50 -4.12 7.78
C SER A 181 16.27 -3.78 6.91
N ALA A 182 15.15 -4.45 7.15
CA ALA A 182 13.87 -4.11 6.53
C ALA A 182 13.36 -2.73 6.97
N ILE A 183 13.52 -2.38 8.25
CA ILE A 183 13.22 -1.02 8.73
C ILE A 183 14.03 0.00 7.94
N LEU A 184 15.36 -0.20 7.79
CA LEU A 184 16.19 0.70 7.00
C LEU A 184 15.70 0.79 5.53
N TYR A 185 15.48 -0.35 4.89
CA TYR A 185 15.00 -0.44 3.52
C TYR A 185 13.67 0.29 3.29
N ASN A 186 12.70 0.03 4.16
CA ASN A 186 11.38 0.65 4.08
C ASN A 186 11.44 2.15 4.43
N THR A 187 12.30 2.58 5.36
CA THR A 187 12.55 4.01 5.61
C THR A 187 13.06 4.70 4.35
N ILE A 188 14.05 4.13 3.65
CA ILE A 188 14.57 4.72 2.41
C ILE A 188 13.50 4.79 1.32
N ASN A 189 12.63 3.79 1.22
CA ASN A 189 11.58 3.78 0.20
C ASN A 189 10.37 4.66 0.51
N TYR A 190 10.07 4.89 1.79
CA TYR A 190 8.84 5.52 2.25
C TYR A 190 9.06 6.78 3.10
N TYR A 191 10.27 7.31 3.18
CA TYR A 191 10.56 8.54 3.95
C TYR A 191 9.66 9.72 3.51
N TRP A 192 9.27 9.75 2.24
CA TRP A 192 8.43 10.79 1.67
C TRP A 192 7.01 10.84 2.26
N ILE A 193 6.54 9.78 2.94
CA ILE A 193 5.25 9.79 3.66
C ILE A 193 5.23 10.87 4.75
N TYR A 194 6.39 11.24 5.29
CA TYR A 194 6.51 12.39 6.17
C TYR A 194 5.94 13.67 5.55
N ASN A 195 6.17 13.91 4.25
CA ASN A 195 5.67 15.09 3.56
C ASN A 195 4.14 15.11 3.48
N VAL A 196 3.52 13.93 3.35
CA VAL A 196 2.06 13.79 3.33
C VAL A 196 1.48 14.16 4.69
N MET A 197 2.04 13.61 5.76
CA MET A 197 1.57 13.86 7.12
C MET A 197 1.87 15.27 7.63
N HIS A 198 2.94 15.91 7.16
CA HIS A 198 3.30 17.27 7.58
C HIS A 198 2.31 18.34 7.08
N VAL A 199 1.49 18.02 6.07
CA VAL A 199 0.41 18.91 5.60
C VAL A 199 -0.73 18.97 6.62
N GLU A 200 -0.89 17.95 7.46
CA GLU A 200 -1.86 17.92 8.54
C GLU A 200 -1.24 18.55 9.79
N THR A 201 -2.02 19.35 10.51
CA THR A 201 -1.60 20.16 11.67
C THR A 201 -1.22 19.35 12.92
N ALA A 202 -0.98 18.05 12.77
CA ALA A 202 -0.65 17.16 13.87
C ALA A 202 0.74 17.47 14.47
N PRO A 203 0.92 17.29 15.80
CA PRO A 203 2.23 17.42 16.44
C PRO A 203 3.28 16.53 15.77
N SER A 204 4.46 17.10 15.46
CA SER A 204 5.53 16.41 14.73
C SER A 204 5.98 15.09 15.36
N GLY A 205 5.95 14.98 16.69
CA GLY A 205 6.26 13.74 17.41
C GLY A 205 5.27 12.60 17.14
N LEU A 206 3.97 12.89 17.02
CA LEU A 206 2.95 11.90 16.69
C LEU A 206 3.08 11.43 15.24
N ILE A 207 3.35 12.36 14.33
CA ILE A 207 3.63 12.06 12.91
C ILE A 207 4.81 11.10 12.78
N LEU A 208 5.93 11.39 13.44
CA LEU A 208 7.12 10.55 13.40
C LEU A 208 6.87 9.15 14.00
N PHE A 209 6.08 9.08 15.08
CA PHE A 209 5.70 7.82 15.68
C PHE A 209 4.81 6.98 14.75
N GLY A 210 3.78 7.60 14.14
CA GLY A 210 2.93 6.96 13.14
C GLY A 210 3.72 6.45 11.94
N LEU A 211 4.65 7.27 11.42
CA LEU A 211 5.55 6.87 10.34
C LEU A 211 6.40 5.64 10.71
N PHE A 212 6.97 5.64 11.92
CA PHE A 212 7.74 4.50 12.40
C PHE A 212 6.89 3.22 12.47
N LEU A 213 5.65 3.31 12.97
CA LEU A 213 4.73 2.17 13.02
C LEU A 213 4.37 1.66 11.62
N LEU A 214 4.14 2.55 10.66
CA LEU A 214 3.87 2.20 9.27
C LEU A 214 5.07 1.49 8.61
N ILE A 215 6.28 2.02 8.81
CA ILE A 215 7.52 1.41 8.33
C ILE A 215 7.74 0.04 8.99
N ALA A 216 7.44 -0.08 10.28
CA ALA A 216 7.49 -1.35 11.01
C ALA A 216 6.48 -2.35 10.44
N TYR A 217 5.26 -1.92 10.12
CA TYR A 217 4.24 -2.73 9.46
C TYR A 217 4.74 -3.27 8.11
N PHE A 218 5.29 -2.42 7.22
CA PHE A 218 5.86 -2.90 5.97
C PHE A 218 7.04 -3.86 6.18
N SER A 219 7.81 -3.67 7.25
CA SER A 219 8.92 -4.57 7.60
C SER A 219 8.47 -5.95 8.07
N ILE A 220 7.22 -6.09 8.54
CA ILE A 220 6.65 -7.41 8.90
C ILE A 220 6.59 -8.33 7.69
N TYR A 221 6.35 -7.83 6.47
CA TYR A 221 6.35 -8.65 5.26
C TYR A 221 7.71 -9.32 5.03
N ASN A 222 8.80 -8.57 5.15
CA ASN A 222 10.16 -9.09 5.02
C ASN A 222 10.47 -10.12 6.12
N VAL A 223 10.04 -9.84 7.35
CA VAL A 223 10.22 -10.75 8.50
C VAL A 223 9.39 -12.02 8.35
N LEU A 224 8.16 -11.92 7.84
CA LEU A 224 7.29 -13.07 7.56
C LEU A 224 7.91 -13.95 6.48
N ALA A 225 8.43 -13.36 5.40
CA ALA A 225 9.18 -14.06 4.38
C ALA A 225 10.39 -14.81 4.97
N ALA A 226 11.21 -14.13 5.78
CA ALA A 226 12.33 -14.75 6.48
C ALA A 226 11.89 -15.88 7.43
N TYR A 227 10.82 -15.67 8.18
CA TYR A 227 10.27 -16.67 9.10
C TYR A 227 9.86 -17.93 8.35
N VAL A 228 9.06 -17.79 7.31
CA VAL A 228 8.56 -18.90 6.49
C VAL A 228 9.69 -19.58 5.74
N TYR A 229 10.67 -18.84 5.24
CA TYR A 229 11.88 -19.41 4.65
C TYR A 229 12.62 -20.30 5.67
N THR A 230 12.87 -19.81 6.87
CA THR A 230 13.59 -20.59 7.90
C THR A 230 12.81 -21.81 8.38
N LEU A 231 11.46 -21.79 8.30
CA LEU A 231 10.62 -22.96 8.51
C LEU A 231 10.78 -23.98 7.38
N ALA A 232 10.71 -23.52 6.12
CA ALA A 232 10.88 -24.38 4.94
C ALA A 232 12.28 -25.02 4.89
N ALA A 233 13.33 -24.25 5.20
CA ALA A 233 14.71 -24.72 5.24
C ALA A 233 14.92 -25.82 6.29
N LYS A 234 14.17 -25.82 7.39
CA LYS A 234 14.27 -26.80 8.49
C LYS A 234 13.25 -27.94 8.43
N ALA A 235 12.37 -27.96 7.42
CA ALA A 235 11.45 -29.07 7.22
C ALA A 235 12.24 -30.38 6.98
N SER A 236 11.64 -31.54 7.34
CA SER A 236 12.29 -32.85 7.16
C SER A 236 12.78 -33.06 5.71
N ILE A 237 13.75 -33.97 5.51
CA ILE A 237 14.50 -34.16 4.24
C ILE A 237 13.58 -34.24 2.99
N LYS A 238 12.36 -34.80 3.09
CA LYS A 238 11.39 -34.83 1.99
C LYS A 238 10.67 -33.48 1.75
N GLY A 239 10.35 -32.72 2.80
CA GLY A 239 9.70 -31.40 2.69
C GLY A 239 10.66 -30.28 2.27
N HIS A 240 11.93 -30.37 2.68
CA HIS A 240 12.99 -29.42 2.30
C HIS A 240 13.20 -29.35 0.77
N ARG A 241 13.12 -30.50 0.07
CA ARG A 241 13.31 -30.59 -1.39
C ARG A 241 12.17 -29.97 -2.20
N LEU A 242 10.97 -29.84 -1.63
CA LEU A 242 9.81 -29.29 -2.31
C LEU A 242 9.60 -27.79 -2.01
N LEU A 243 9.73 -27.38 -0.75
CA LEU A 243 9.35 -26.03 -0.33
C LEU A 243 10.35 -24.97 -0.79
N LEU A 244 11.66 -25.20 -0.66
CA LEU A 244 12.65 -24.16 -1.00
C LEU A 244 12.59 -23.72 -2.47
N PRO A 245 12.54 -24.61 -3.48
CA PRO A 245 12.41 -24.18 -4.88
C PRO A 245 11.16 -23.35 -5.18
N LEU A 246 10.09 -23.53 -4.40
CA LEU A 246 8.82 -22.83 -4.56
C LEU A 246 8.71 -21.54 -3.72
N PHE A 247 9.71 -21.25 -2.88
CA PHE A 247 9.72 -20.03 -2.06
C PHE A 247 9.57 -18.73 -2.87
N PRO A 248 10.15 -18.57 -4.08
CA PRO A 248 9.93 -17.37 -4.90
C PRO A 248 8.45 -17.12 -5.23
N VAL A 249 7.69 -18.19 -5.50
CA VAL A 249 6.23 -18.11 -5.75
C VAL A 249 5.49 -17.74 -4.47
N PHE A 250 5.90 -18.29 -3.33
CA PHE A 250 5.37 -17.88 -2.03
C PHE A 250 5.61 -16.40 -1.75
N TYR A 251 6.81 -15.88 -2.07
CA TYR A 251 7.13 -14.47 -1.86
C TYR A 251 6.26 -13.56 -2.74
N ALA A 252 6.06 -13.93 -4.01
CA ALA A 252 5.13 -13.22 -4.88
C ALA A 252 3.69 -13.26 -4.35
N GLY A 253 3.23 -14.39 -3.82
CA GLY A 253 1.94 -14.49 -3.15
C GLY A 253 1.85 -13.63 -1.89
N LEU A 254 2.93 -13.50 -1.12
CA LEU A 254 3.01 -12.58 0.01
C LEU A 254 2.90 -11.12 -0.45
N GLU A 255 3.58 -10.72 -1.51
CA GLU A 255 3.42 -9.37 -2.09
C GLU A 255 2.02 -9.14 -2.63
N MET A 256 1.41 -10.16 -3.24
CA MET A 256 0.03 -10.11 -3.73
C MET A 256 -0.99 -9.83 -2.61
N THR A 257 -0.73 -10.26 -1.36
CA THR A 257 -1.61 -9.88 -0.23
C THR A 257 -1.67 -8.37 0.00
N ARG A 258 -0.66 -7.61 -0.44
CA ARG A 258 -0.59 -6.14 -0.31
C ARG A 258 -1.40 -5.42 -1.38
N THR A 259 -2.03 -6.12 -2.33
CA THR A 259 -2.87 -5.49 -3.36
C THR A 259 -4.36 -5.58 -3.03
N ARG A 260 -4.74 -6.29 -1.96
CA ARG A 260 -6.13 -6.57 -1.59
C ARG A 260 -6.47 -6.01 -0.20
N GLY A 261 -7.76 -5.71 -0.01
CA GLY A 261 -8.32 -5.21 1.25
C GLY A 261 -7.99 -3.74 1.54
N ASP A 262 -8.43 -3.28 2.70
CA ASP A 262 -8.38 -1.87 3.12
C ASP A 262 -6.97 -1.34 3.39
N PHE A 263 -6.00 -2.24 3.58
CA PHE A 263 -4.57 -1.90 3.67
C PHE A 263 -3.82 -2.07 2.35
N SER A 264 -4.55 -2.16 1.23
CA SER A 264 -3.92 -2.33 -0.08
C SER A 264 -2.92 -1.21 -0.36
N PHE A 265 -1.66 -1.62 -0.51
CA PHE A 265 -0.50 -0.77 -0.76
C PHE A 265 0.51 -1.45 -1.71
N PRO A 266 0.19 -1.52 -3.02
CA PRO A 266 1.00 -2.17 -4.05
C PRO A 266 2.22 -1.33 -4.48
N TRP A 267 2.90 -0.72 -3.51
CA TRP A 267 4.10 0.11 -3.70
C TRP A 267 5.37 -0.70 -3.39
N SER A 268 6.47 -0.44 -4.08
CA SER A 268 7.77 -1.12 -3.85
C SER A 268 7.68 -2.65 -3.72
N HIS A 269 6.91 -3.29 -4.61
CA HIS A 269 7.13 -4.71 -4.91
C HIS A 269 8.52 -4.91 -5.51
N LEU A 270 9.18 -6.02 -5.18
CA LEU A 270 10.55 -6.30 -5.61
C LEU A 270 10.73 -6.16 -7.14
N GLY A 271 9.72 -6.56 -7.91
CA GLY A 271 9.73 -6.47 -9.39
C GLY A 271 9.74 -5.05 -9.98
N TYR A 272 9.44 -3.98 -9.22
CA TYR A 272 9.43 -2.61 -9.75
C TYR A 272 10.82 -1.98 -9.92
N THR A 273 11.88 -2.68 -9.52
CA THR A 273 13.27 -2.20 -9.58
C THR A 273 13.76 -1.94 -11.01
N PHE A 274 13.17 -2.57 -12.02
CA PHE A 274 13.57 -2.41 -13.43
C PHE A 274 13.01 -1.15 -14.12
N GLY A 275 12.19 -0.33 -13.46
CA GLY A 275 11.37 0.72 -14.09
C GLY A 275 12.09 1.76 -14.96
N ASN A 276 13.38 1.97 -14.72
CA ASN A 276 14.21 2.89 -15.51
C ASN A 276 14.68 2.31 -16.86
N HIS A 277 14.54 1.00 -17.09
CA HIS A 277 15.06 0.30 -18.27
C HIS A 277 13.93 -0.32 -19.08
N LEU A 278 13.52 0.35 -20.15
CA LEU A 278 12.31 -0.02 -20.92
C LEU A 278 12.38 -1.42 -21.52
N GLU A 279 13.56 -1.82 -21.98
CA GLU A 279 13.85 -3.15 -22.53
C GLU A 279 13.51 -4.22 -21.48
N LEU A 280 13.94 -4.01 -20.23
CA LEU A 280 13.74 -4.97 -19.15
C LEU A 280 12.28 -5.07 -18.70
N LEU A 281 11.37 -4.23 -19.20
CA LEU A 281 9.95 -4.25 -18.82
C LEU A 281 9.08 -5.04 -19.80
N GLN A 282 9.56 -5.37 -21.00
CA GLN A 282 8.73 -5.93 -22.07
C GLN A 282 8.25 -7.37 -21.84
N MET A 283 8.66 -8.01 -20.73
CA MET A 283 8.12 -9.28 -20.28
C MET A 283 6.84 -9.13 -19.42
N LEU A 284 6.48 -7.91 -18.98
CA LEU A 284 5.26 -7.65 -18.19
C LEU A 284 3.97 -8.20 -18.83
N PRO A 285 3.75 -8.10 -20.16
CA PRO A 285 2.58 -8.69 -20.83
C PRO A 285 2.39 -10.20 -20.61
N TRP A 286 3.44 -10.91 -20.22
CA TRP A 286 3.45 -12.36 -20.08
C TRP A 286 3.37 -12.80 -18.63
N VAL A 287 4.16 -12.16 -17.76
CA VAL A 287 4.36 -12.64 -16.38
C VAL A 287 3.84 -11.68 -15.32
N GLY A 288 3.48 -10.46 -15.72
CA GLY A 288 3.06 -9.36 -14.83
C GLY A 288 4.10 -9.01 -13.78
N ILE A 289 3.73 -8.11 -12.86
CA ILE A 289 4.66 -7.66 -11.82
C ILE A 289 5.16 -8.79 -10.91
N PHE A 290 4.31 -9.76 -10.59
CA PHE A 290 4.65 -10.86 -9.68
C PHE A 290 5.65 -11.85 -10.29
N GLY A 291 5.64 -12.00 -11.62
CA GLY A 291 6.68 -12.74 -12.33
C GLY A 291 8.07 -12.17 -12.14
N TYR A 292 8.20 -10.83 -12.16
CA TYR A 292 9.48 -10.17 -11.86
C TYR A 292 9.91 -10.38 -10.41
N THR A 293 8.98 -10.34 -9.45
CA THR A 293 9.27 -10.70 -8.06
C THR A 293 9.81 -12.12 -7.97
N ILE A 294 9.19 -13.09 -8.66
CA ILE A 294 9.67 -14.48 -8.71
C ILE A 294 11.10 -14.52 -9.27
N MET A 295 11.38 -13.84 -10.38
CA MET A 295 12.72 -13.81 -10.99
C MET A 295 13.79 -13.25 -10.04
N VAL A 296 13.50 -12.12 -9.38
CA VAL A 296 14.42 -11.50 -8.41
C VAL A 296 14.69 -12.44 -7.25
N VAL A 297 13.64 -12.99 -6.64
CA VAL A 297 13.78 -13.86 -5.45
C VAL A 297 14.49 -15.16 -5.82
N ALA A 298 14.13 -15.78 -6.95
CA ALA A 298 14.74 -17.01 -7.45
C ALA A 298 16.23 -16.82 -7.76
N SER A 299 16.60 -15.72 -8.44
CA SER A 299 17.98 -15.40 -8.77
C SER A 299 18.86 -15.30 -7.52
N ASN A 300 18.43 -14.50 -6.54
CA ASN A 300 19.18 -14.29 -5.30
C ASN A 300 19.27 -15.57 -4.46
N GLN A 301 18.18 -16.32 -4.36
CA GLN A 301 18.14 -17.58 -3.64
C GLN A 301 19.07 -18.63 -4.27
N ALA A 302 19.06 -18.75 -5.61
CA ALA A 302 19.89 -19.71 -6.34
C ALA A 302 21.38 -19.44 -6.12
N VAL A 303 21.81 -18.18 -6.26
CA VAL A 303 23.21 -17.78 -6.03
C VAL A 303 23.62 -18.02 -4.58
N ALA A 304 22.79 -17.65 -3.61
CA ALA A 304 23.06 -17.90 -2.19
C ALA A 304 23.17 -19.40 -1.87
N HIS A 305 22.33 -20.23 -2.50
CA HIS A 305 22.39 -21.68 -2.36
C HIS A 305 23.70 -22.25 -2.93
N ALA A 306 24.15 -21.77 -4.10
CA ALA A 306 25.43 -22.16 -4.70
C ALA A 306 26.61 -21.78 -3.80
N LEU A 307 26.64 -20.56 -3.28
CA LEU A 307 27.70 -20.10 -2.36
C LEU A 307 27.78 -20.92 -1.07
N ALA A 308 26.64 -21.38 -0.55
CA ALA A 308 26.60 -22.13 0.69
C ALA A 308 26.99 -23.61 0.53
N ASN A 309 26.65 -24.23 -0.60
CA ASN A 309 26.70 -25.70 -0.75
C ASN A 309 27.72 -26.21 -1.77
N CYS A 310 28.17 -25.37 -2.71
CA CYS A 310 29.07 -25.82 -3.77
C CYS A 310 30.53 -25.51 -3.41
N LYS A 311 31.26 -26.53 -2.94
CA LYS A 311 32.72 -26.43 -2.73
C LYS A 311 33.53 -26.37 -4.03
N ASN A 312 32.97 -26.85 -5.14
CA ASN A 312 33.63 -26.82 -6.45
C ASN A 312 32.98 -25.75 -7.34
N LEU A 313 33.73 -24.68 -7.62
CA LEU A 313 33.27 -23.53 -8.40
C LEU A 313 32.78 -23.92 -9.80
N LYS A 314 33.41 -24.91 -10.45
CA LYS A 314 33.01 -25.37 -11.79
C LYS A 314 31.62 -26.00 -11.80
N LYS A 315 31.24 -26.71 -10.72
CA LYS A 315 29.89 -27.29 -10.56
C LYS A 315 28.84 -26.24 -10.19
N ALA A 316 29.26 -25.12 -9.61
CA ALA A 316 28.40 -24.01 -9.22
C ALA A 316 28.18 -22.99 -10.36
N LEU A 317 29.05 -23.00 -11.38
CA LEU A 317 29.06 -22.02 -12.47
C LEU A 317 27.71 -21.86 -13.19
N PRO A 318 26.96 -22.94 -13.51
CA PRO A 318 25.62 -22.78 -14.11
C PRO A 318 24.62 -22.05 -13.21
N ILE A 319 24.73 -22.20 -11.89
CA ILE A 319 23.86 -21.53 -10.93
C ILE A 319 24.25 -20.05 -10.80
N PHE A 320 25.55 -19.74 -10.82
CA PHE A 320 26.04 -18.36 -10.84
C PHE A 320 25.66 -17.60 -12.11
N SER A 321 25.42 -18.30 -13.23
CA SER A 321 24.93 -17.66 -14.45
C SER A 321 23.44 -17.30 -14.42
N VAL A 322 22.64 -17.79 -13.47
CA VAL A 322 21.18 -17.53 -13.43
C VAL A 322 20.81 -16.03 -13.48
N PRO A 323 21.39 -15.14 -12.64
CA PRO A 323 21.14 -13.70 -12.74
C PRO A 323 21.47 -13.13 -14.12
N ALA A 324 22.62 -13.51 -14.69
CA ALA A 324 23.05 -13.03 -16.00
C ALA A 324 22.13 -13.54 -17.12
N VAL A 325 21.70 -14.80 -17.05
CA VAL A 325 20.74 -15.38 -18.00
C VAL A 325 19.41 -14.66 -17.92
N ILE A 326 18.85 -14.43 -16.73
CA ILE A 326 17.60 -13.67 -16.56
C ILE A 326 17.74 -12.27 -17.16
N PHE A 327 18.82 -11.55 -16.81
CA PHE A 327 19.08 -10.22 -17.34
C PHE A 327 19.20 -10.21 -18.87
N ILE A 328 20.00 -11.11 -19.44
CA ILE A 328 20.22 -11.21 -20.89
C ILE A 328 18.92 -11.58 -21.61
N LEU A 329 18.12 -12.50 -21.05
CA LEU A 329 16.84 -12.89 -21.65
C LEU A 329 15.84 -11.74 -21.64
N LEU A 330 15.72 -10.99 -20.53
CA LEU A 330 14.88 -9.81 -20.45
C LEU A 330 15.35 -8.74 -21.44
N LEU A 331 16.66 -8.49 -21.51
CA LEU A 331 17.25 -7.51 -22.41
C LEU A 331 17.01 -7.88 -23.88
N ILE A 332 17.37 -9.10 -24.28
CA ILE A 332 17.20 -9.58 -25.66
C ILE A 332 15.72 -9.59 -26.05
N GLN A 333 14.85 -10.16 -25.21
CA GLN A 333 13.42 -10.21 -25.51
C GLN A 333 12.83 -8.80 -25.63
N GLY A 334 13.22 -7.89 -24.73
CA GLY A 334 12.78 -6.51 -24.78
C GLY A 334 13.27 -5.75 -26.00
N SER A 335 14.55 -5.88 -26.34
CA SER A 335 15.12 -5.28 -27.55
C SER A 335 14.45 -5.81 -28.82
N ILE A 336 14.14 -7.11 -28.89
CA ILE A 336 13.40 -7.68 -30.02
C ILE A 336 12.01 -7.06 -30.12
N VAL A 337 11.25 -6.98 -29.01
CA VAL A 337 9.92 -6.36 -28.99
C VAL A 337 9.98 -4.90 -29.44
N LEU A 338 10.91 -4.12 -28.89
CA LEU A 338 11.04 -2.69 -29.17
C LEU A 338 11.59 -2.38 -30.57
N SER A 339 12.28 -3.35 -31.21
CA SER A 339 12.74 -3.19 -32.60
C SER A 339 11.62 -3.26 -33.64
N SER A 340 10.44 -3.76 -33.27
CA SER A 340 9.29 -3.82 -34.18
C SER A 340 8.77 -2.43 -34.55
N LYS A 341 8.18 -2.30 -35.74
CA LYS A 341 7.61 -1.02 -36.22
C LYS A 341 6.46 -0.56 -35.33
N GLU A 342 5.66 -1.50 -34.84
CA GLU A 342 4.52 -1.26 -33.96
C GLU A 342 4.95 -0.69 -32.61
N ALA A 343 6.16 -1.04 -32.15
CA ALA A 343 6.74 -0.58 -30.90
C ALA A 343 7.50 0.74 -31.01
N GLN A 344 7.54 1.38 -32.18
CA GLN A 344 8.13 2.72 -32.29
C GLN A 344 7.34 3.71 -31.40
N PRO A 345 8.01 4.68 -30.74
CA PRO A 345 7.36 5.58 -29.79
C PRO A 345 6.15 6.27 -30.41
N PHE A 346 4.98 6.09 -29.80
CA PHE A 346 3.72 6.68 -30.27
C PHE A 346 3.41 6.39 -31.75
N ASN A 347 3.76 5.19 -32.23
CA ASN A 347 3.48 4.77 -33.60
C ASN A 347 1.99 4.93 -33.95
N ASN A 348 1.72 5.41 -35.18
CA ASN A 348 0.39 5.74 -35.70
C ASN A 348 -0.38 6.82 -34.92
N ALA A 349 0.22 7.56 -33.99
CA ALA A 349 -0.46 8.61 -33.22
C ALA A 349 -1.18 9.63 -34.12
N ASP A 350 -0.64 9.96 -35.29
CA ASP A 350 -1.19 10.98 -36.18
C ASP A 350 -2.48 10.57 -36.91
N SER A 351 -2.90 9.30 -36.81
CA SER A 351 -4.15 8.79 -37.40
C SER A 351 -5.36 9.68 -37.01
N PRO A 352 -6.31 9.93 -37.93
CA PRO A 352 -7.51 10.73 -37.63
C PRO A 352 -8.41 10.16 -36.52
N GLU A 353 -8.33 8.85 -36.27
CA GLU A 353 -9.12 8.17 -35.22
C GLU A 353 -8.60 8.44 -33.80
N ASN A 354 -7.36 8.91 -33.67
CA ASN A 354 -6.72 9.12 -32.38
C ASN A 354 -7.05 10.49 -31.79
N PRO A 355 -7.43 10.56 -30.50
CA PRO A 355 -7.74 11.83 -29.85
C PRO A 355 -6.47 12.64 -29.61
N SER A 356 -6.54 13.94 -29.89
CA SER A 356 -5.62 14.93 -29.32
C SER A 356 -6.04 15.26 -27.89
N ILE A 357 -5.18 15.01 -26.92
CA ILE A 357 -5.44 15.22 -25.51
C ILE A 357 -4.56 16.35 -25.00
N ALA A 358 -5.14 17.30 -24.28
CA ALA A 358 -4.42 18.37 -23.59
C ALA A 358 -4.47 18.16 -22.07
N LEU A 359 -3.30 18.21 -21.43
CA LEU A 359 -3.14 18.08 -19.98
C LEU A 359 -2.73 19.43 -19.41
N VAL A 360 -3.55 19.99 -18.51
CA VAL A 360 -3.33 21.31 -17.91
C VAL A 360 -2.86 21.16 -16.48
N GLN A 361 -1.57 21.44 -16.25
CA GLN A 361 -0.88 21.35 -14.96
C GLN A 361 -0.76 22.76 -14.34
N PRO A 362 -1.64 23.15 -13.40
CA PRO A 362 -1.62 24.49 -12.82
C PRO A 362 -0.67 24.65 -11.63
N SER A 363 0.02 23.59 -11.19
CA SER A 363 0.99 23.59 -10.08
C SER A 363 0.51 24.32 -8.83
N ILE A 364 -0.73 24.08 -8.42
CA ILE A 364 -1.31 24.71 -7.24
C ILE A 364 -0.74 24.05 -5.98
N ALA A 365 -0.19 24.88 -5.08
CA ALA A 365 0.40 24.40 -3.82
C ALA A 365 -0.66 23.71 -2.92
N GLN A 366 -0.28 22.60 -2.28
CA GLN A 366 -1.21 21.77 -1.51
C GLN A 366 -1.91 22.54 -0.38
N GLY A 367 -1.18 23.30 0.43
CA GLY A 367 -1.76 24.10 1.52
C GLY A 367 -2.60 25.29 1.06
N ALA A 368 -2.47 25.72 -0.21
CA ALA A 368 -3.28 26.79 -0.78
C ALA A 368 -4.64 26.31 -1.30
N LYS A 369 -4.79 25.00 -1.50
CA LYS A 369 -5.90 24.40 -2.26
C LYS A 369 -7.24 24.59 -1.57
N TRP A 370 -7.31 24.40 -0.26
CA TRP A 370 -8.57 24.43 0.52
C TRP A 370 -8.93 25.80 1.10
N SER A 371 -8.24 26.87 0.69
CA SER A 371 -8.54 28.24 1.12
C SER A 371 -9.73 28.80 0.33
N LYS A 372 -10.83 29.15 1.03
CA LYS A 372 -12.00 29.79 0.42
C LYS A 372 -11.62 31.08 -0.31
N ASP A 373 -10.72 31.87 0.27
CA ASP A 373 -10.26 33.14 -0.31
C ASP A 373 -9.48 32.97 -1.62
N ARG A 374 -8.99 31.75 -1.89
CA ARG A 374 -8.22 31.41 -3.11
C ARG A 374 -9.02 30.62 -4.13
N PHE A 375 -10.25 30.22 -3.82
CA PHE A 375 -11.08 29.40 -4.70
C PHE A 375 -11.21 30.03 -6.10
N ASP A 376 -11.64 31.29 -6.18
CA ASP A 376 -11.82 31.98 -7.45
C ASP A 376 -10.50 32.15 -8.20
N SER A 377 -9.41 32.45 -7.49
CA SER A 377 -8.07 32.56 -8.09
C SER A 377 -7.60 31.24 -8.70
N ILE A 378 -7.83 30.11 -8.00
CA ILE A 378 -7.49 28.76 -8.47
C ILE A 378 -8.30 28.41 -9.73
N VAL A 379 -9.61 28.64 -9.71
CA VAL A 379 -10.48 28.34 -10.86
C VAL A 379 -10.11 29.23 -12.05
N ASN A 380 -9.94 30.54 -11.83
CA ASN A 380 -9.56 31.49 -12.88
C ASN A 380 -8.19 31.19 -13.47
N LYS A 381 -7.19 30.84 -12.65
CA LYS A 381 -5.87 30.41 -13.13
C LYS A 381 -6.01 29.18 -14.04
N THR A 382 -6.71 28.15 -13.56
CA THR A 382 -6.82 26.87 -14.26
C THR A 382 -7.55 27.03 -15.60
N ILE A 383 -8.67 27.77 -15.62
CA ILE A 383 -9.44 28.03 -16.84
C ILE A 383 -8.72 29.01 -17.77
N GLY A 384 -8.00 29.99 -17.23
CA GLY A 384 -7.11 30.87 -18.00
C GLY A 384 -6.08 30.07 -18.80
N MET A 385 -5.40 29.12 -18.14
CA MET A 385 -4.45 28.22 -18.83
C MET A 385 -5.10 27.39 -19.95
N VAL A 386 -6.35 26.93 -19.76
CA VAL A 386 -7.12 26.26 -20.82
C VAL A 386 -7.35 27.20 -22.00
N ASN A 387 -7.77 28.43 -21.73
CA ASN A 387 -8.08 29.39 -22.78
C ASN A 387 -6.84 29.82 -23.56
N ASP A 388 -5.75 30.10 -22.85
CA ASP A 388 -4.56 30.74 -23.39
C ASP A 388 -3.59 29.75 -24.04
N SER A 389 -3.48 28.52 -23.52
CA SER A 389 -2.40 27.60 -23.87
C SER A 389 -2.83 26.29 -24.54
N VAL A 390 -4.11 25.89 -24.45
CA VAL A 390 -4.60 24.69 -25.16
C VAL A 390 -4.79 25.03 -26.64
N ARG A 391 -4.09 24.29 -27.51
CA ARG A 391 -4.11 24.48 -28.95
C ARG A 391 -5.43 23.98 -29.54
N ALA A 392 -5.82 24.54 -30.68
CA ALA A 392 -7.00 24.11 -31.42
C ALA A 392 -6.93 22.61 -31.77
N GLY A 393 -8.10 21.96 -31.89
CA GLY A 393 -8.20 20.55 -32.26
C GLY A 393 -8.00 19.55 -31.11
N ALA A 394 -7.91 20.01 -29.86
CA ALA A 394 -8.00 19.12 -28.70
C ALA A 394 -9.38 18.44 -28.66
N ASN A 395 -9.42 17.12 -28.51
CA ASN A 395 -10.66 16.36 -28.36
C ASN A 395 -11.01 16.16 -26.88
N LEU A 396 -9.99 16.09 -26.01
CA LEU A 396 -10.13 15.98 -24.57
C LEU A 396 -9.17 16.93 -23.86
N ILE A 397 -9.68 17.73 -22.94
CA ILE A 397 -8.93 18.63 -22.05
C ILE A 397 -9.06 18.05 -20.64
N VAL A 398 -7.92 17.81 -19.99
CA VAL A 398 -7.86 17.21 -18.66
C VAL A 398 -7.34 18.24 -17.68
N LEU A 399 -8.07 18.41 -16.58
CA LEU A 399 -7.69 19.20 -15.40
C LEU A 399 -7.39 18.26 -14.23
N ALA A 400 -6.53 18.70 -13.32
CA ALA A 400 -5.95 17.84 -12.29
C ALA A 400 -6.98 17.34 -11.25
N GLU A 401 -6.56 16.38 -10.43
CA GLU A 401 -7.32 15.90 -9.28
C GLU A 401 -7.64 17.07 -8.33
N THR A 402 -8.91 17.21 -7.96
CA THR A 402 -9.42 18.30 -7.13
C THR A 402 -9.02 19.69 -7.67
N ALA A 403 -8.96 19.87 -9.00
CA ALA A 403 -8.69 21.17 -9.62
C ALA A 403 -9.76 22.21 -9.27
N ILE A 404 -10.99 21.77 -8.97
CA ILE A 404 -12.00 22.58 -8.29
C ILE A 404 -11.96 22.20 -6.80
N PRO A 405 -11.41 23.06 -5.91
CA PRO A 405 -11.17 22.69 -4.52
C PRO A 405 -12.41 22.90 -3.64
N ASP A 406 -13.53 22.36 -4.08
CA ASP A 406 -14.79 22.32 -3.34
C ASP A 406 -15.67 21.18 -3.89
N HIS A 407 -16.83 20.99 -3.29
CA HIS A 407 -17.90 20.12 -3.73
C HIS A 407 -18.55 20.69 -4.98
N ILE A 408 -18.44 20.01 -6.13
CA ILE A 408 -18.89 20.56 -7.43
C ILE A 408 -20.37 20.97 -7.42
N ARG A 409 -21.22 20.24 -6.67
CA ARG A 409 -22.66 20.48 -6.56
C ARG A 409 -23.00 21.81 -5.88
N ARG A 410 -22.08 22.37 -5.10
CA ARG A 410 -22.25 23.69 -4.46
C ARG A 410 -21.87 24.84 -5.39
N GLN A 411 -21.33 24.53 -6.58
CA GLN A 411 -20.67 25.50 -7.46
C GLN A 411 -21.36 25.58 -8.84
N PRO A 412 -22.63 26.02 -8.94
CA PRO A 412 -23.36 26.10 -10.21
C PRO A 412 -22.74 27.10 -11.20
N ALA A 413 -22.07 28.15 -10.71
CA ALA A 413 -21.34 29.09 -11.57
C ALA A 413 -20.15 28.42 -12.25
N VAL A 414 -19.38 27.60 -11.51
CA VAL A 414 -18.26 26.83 -12.06
C VAL A 414 -18.75 25.78 -13.05
N ILE A 415 -19.84 25.08 -12.76
CA ILE A 415 -20.46 24.13 -13.72
C ILE A 415 -20.79 24.82 -15.05
N ARG A 416 -21.42 26.01 -15.01
CA ARG A 416 -21.71 26.79 -16.24
C ARG A 416 -20.44 27.21 -16.96
N LEU A 417 -19.41 27.62 -16.23
CA LEU A 417 -18.11 27.98 -16.80
C LEU A 417 -17.45 26.79 -17.51
N LEU A 418 -17.47 25.61 -16.90
CA LEU A 418 -16.89 24.38 -17.47
C LEU A 418 -17.65 23.93 -18.72
N ASN A 419 -18.99 23.92 -18.70
CA ASN A 419 -19.81 23.63 -19.88
C ASN A 419 -19.57 24.63 -21.03
N LYS A 420 -19.50 25.92 -20.70
CA LYS A 420 -19.17 26.97 -21.68
C LYS A 420 -17.79 26.75 -22.27
N THR A 421 -16.80 26.42 -21.44
CA THR A 421 -15.42 26.17 -21.88
C THR A 421 -15.34 24.95 -22.79
N ALA A 422 -15.99 23.83 -22.43
CA ALA A 422 -16.07 22.63 -23.26
C ALA A 422 -16.71 22.93 -24.63
N THR A 423 -17.79 23.71 -24.65
CA THR A 423 -18.48 24.12 -25.88
C THR A 423 -17.62 25.05 -26.73
N LEU A 424 -16.99 26.07 -26.13
CA LEU A 424 -16.14 27.03 -26.86
C LEU A 424 -14.90 26.38 -27.45
N LYS A 425 -14.28 25.43 -26.73
CA LYS A 425 -13.13 24.67 -27.23
C LYS A 425 -13.53 23.52 -28.15
N ASN A 426 -14.83 23.23 -28.28
CA ASN A 426 -15.37 22.07 -28.98
C ASN A 426 -14.66 20.76 -28.57
N ALA A 427 -14.42 20.59 -27.26
CA ALA A 427 -13.66 19.50 -26.69
C ALA A 427 -14.33 18.97 -25.42
N GLN A 428 -14.20 17.67 -25.15
CA GLN A 428 -14.53 17.13 -23.83
C GLN A 428 -13.63 17.77 -22.77
N LEU A 429 -14.17 18.11 -21.60
CA LEU A 429 -13.40 18.68 -20.50
C LEU A 429 -13.61 17.82 -19.25
N MET A 430 -12.54 17.21 -18.74
CA MET A 430 -12.56 16.46 -17.48
C MET A 430 -11.87 17.26 -16.37
N THR A 431 -12.46 17.28 -15.18
CA THR A 431 -11.86 17.88 -13.98
C THR A 431 -12.09 17.04 -12.74
N GLY A 432 -11.14 17.05 -11.79
CA GLY A 432 -11.35 16.50 -10.45
C GLY A 432 -12.01 17.51 -9.50
N ALA A 433 -12.91 17.05 -8.64
CA ALA A 433 -13.53 17.82 -7.55
C ALA A 433 -14.12 16.87 -6.48
N LEU A 434 -14.57 17.40 -5.34
CA LEU A 434 -15.33 16.60 -4.39
C LEU A 434 -16.80 16.46 -4.83
N ASP A 435 -17.41 15.34 -4.45
CA ASP A 435 -18.87 15.17 -4.47
C ASP A 435 -19.37 14.78 -3.07
N TYR A 436 -20.67 14.92 -2.84
CA TYR A 436 -21.30 14.40 -1.65
C TYR A 436 -22.73 13.91 -1.90
N LYS A 437 -23.18 13.01 -1.04
CA LYS A 437 -24.56 12.54 -0.97
C LYS A 437 -25.05 12.63 0.47
N ARG A 438 -26.26 13.16 0.66
CA ARG A 438 -26.89 13.17 1.99
C ARG A 438 -27.42 11.79 2.33
N ASN A 439 -27.07 11.30 3.51
CA ASN A 439 -27.54 10.03 4.02
C ASN A 439 -28.93 10.15 4.70
N PRO A 440 -29.67 9.03 4.83
CA PRO A 440 -30.96 9.02 5.51
C PRO A 440 -30.88 9.54 6.96
N PRO A 441 -31.94 10.16 7.50
CA PRO A 441 -32.00 10.55 8.91
C PRO A 441 -31.69 9.37 9.84
N GLY A 442 -30.87 9.61 10.88
CA GLY A 442 -30.45 8.56 11.82
C GLY A 442 -29.15 7.83 11.44
N SER A 443 -28.56 8.11 10.28
CA SER A 443 -27.24 7.57 9.89
C SER A 443 -26.12 8.15 10.76
N ILE A 444 -25.10 7.34 11.08
CA ILE A 444 -23.90 7.77 11.83
C ILE A 444 -23.21 8.95 11.11
N ARG A 445 -23.02 8.83 9.80
CA ARG A 445 -22.51 9.91 8.94
C ARG A 445 -23.67 10.60 8.23
N LYS A 446 -23.77 11.93 8.37
CA LYS A 446 -24.82 12.75 7.71
C LYS A 446 -24.64 12.83 6.19
N PHE A 447 -23.39 12.77 5.72
CA PHE A 447 -23.03 12.82 4.32
C PHE A 447 -22.00 11.75 4.01
N ASP A 448 -22.13 11.13 2.84
CA ASP A 448 -21.03 10.44 2.17
C ASP A 448 -20.29 11.45 1.33
N ILE A 449 -18.97 11.52 1.46
CA ILE A 449 -18.10 12.38 0.65
C ILE A 449 -17.34 11.50 -0.35
N TYR A 450 -17.10 12.01 -1.55
CA TYR A 450 -16.45 11.29 -2.64
C TYR A 450 -15.34 12.14 -3.26
N ASN A 451 -14.18 11.52 -3.52
CA ASN A 451 -13.20 12.05 -4.48
C ASN A 451 -13.64 11.62 -5.90
N ALA A 452 -13.95 12.58 -6.75
CA ALA A 452 -14.59 12.32 -8.03
C ALA A 452 -13.95 13.11 -9.19
N SER A 453 -14.20 12.62 -10.40
CA SER A 453 -13.95 13.36 -11.63
C SER A 453 -15.25 13.57 -12.39
N PHE A 454 -15.31 14.69 -13.09
CA PHE A 454 -16.49 15.18 -13.78
C PHE A 454 -16.13 15.48 -15.23
N LEU A 455 -16.89 14.91 -16.15
CA LEU A 455 -16.71 15.04 -17.59
C LEU A 455 -17.83 15.91 -18.17
N PHE A 456 -17.45 17.05 -18.72
CA PHE A 456 -18.31 17.98 -19.44
C PHE A 456 -18.13 17.79 -20.94
N ARG A 457 -19.23 17.80 -21.71
CA ARG A 457 -19.20 17.60 -23.16
C ARG A 457 -19.67 18.85 -23.90
N PRO A 458 -19.13 19.11 -25.11
CA PRO A 458 -19.57 20.24 -25.92
C PRO A 458 -21.08 20.19 -26.19
N GLY A 459 -21.78 21.29 -25.94
CA GLY A 459 -23.22 21.42 -26.20
C GLY A 459 -24.14 20.73 -25.17
N GLU A 460 -23.61 20.04 -24.18
CA GLU A 460 -24.39 19.47 -23.07
C GLU A 460 -24.42 20.43 -21.87
N SER A 461 -25.50 20.38 -21.08
CA SER A 461 -25.66 21.22 -19.88
C SER A 461 -25.25 20.51 -18.58
N GLY A 462 -24.93 19.21 -18.64
CA GLY A 462 -24.62 18.37 -17.49
C GLY A 462 -23.19 17.85 -17.47
N TYR A 463 -22.95 16.83 -16.66
CA TYR A 463 -21.68 16.12 -16.60
C TYR A 463 -21.89 14.63 -16.36
N SER A 464 -20.97 13.82 -16.86
CA SER A 464 -20.78 12.44 -16.36
C SER A 464 -19.83 12.46 -15.17
N ARG A 465 -19.95 11.47 -14.28
CA ARG A 465 -19.15 11.38 -13.05
C ARG A 465 -18.46 10.04 -12.97
N TYR A 466 -17.23 10.03 -12.44
CA TYR A 466 -16.53 8.85 -11.94
C TYR A 466 -16.11 9.10 -10.50
N ILE A 467 -16.29 8.09 -9.63
CA ILE A 467 -15.88 8.14 -8.22
C ILE A 467 -14.68 7.22 -8.04
N LYS A 468 -13.63 7.72 -7.39
CA LYS A 468 -12.41 6.99 -7.06
C LYS A 468 -12.73 5.66 -6.36
N LYS A 469 -12.09 4.56 -6.80
CA LYS A 469 -12.39 3.21 -6.29
C LYS A 469 -11.47 2.80 -5.15
N HIS A 470 -10.16 2.98 -5.30
CA HIS A 470 -9.17 2.68 -4.27
C HIS A 470 -8.79 3.95 -3.51
N LEU A 471 -9.25 4.01 -2.26
CA LEU A 471 -8.94 5.09 -1.36
C LEU A 471 -7.61 4.84 -0.65
N VAL A 472 -6.82 5.89 -0.46
CA VAL A 472 -5.54 5.81 0.23
C VAL A 472 -5.79 5.51 1.73
N PRO A 473 -5.27 4.39 2.26
CA PRO A 473 -5.49 4.03 3.66
C PRO A 473 -4.97 5.11 4.61
N PHE A 474 -5.75 5.42 5.65
CA PHE A 474 -5.48 6.44 6.67
C PHE A 474 -5.46 7.90 6.20
N SER A 475 -5.47 8.17 4.90
CA SER A 475 -5.52 9.52 4.34
C SER A 475 -6.88 9.86 3.74
N GLU A 476 -7.50 8.89 3.07
CA GLU A 476 -8.80 9.06 2.41
C GLU A 476 -9.90 8.17 3.01
N ARG A 477 -9.53 7.23 3.87
CA ARG A 477 -10.47 6.34 4.57
C ARG A 477 -9.76 5.69 5.75
N ILE A 478 -10.48 5.50 6.85
CA ILE A 478 -10.01 4.67 7.95
C ILE A 478 -10.26 3.20 7.59
N PRO A 479 -9.22 2.35 7.52
CA PRO A 479 -9.40 0.93 7.21
C PRO A 479 -10.34 0.24 8.20
N PHE A 480 -11.26 -0.58 7.68
CA PHE A 480 -12.25 -1.36 8.42
C PHE A 480 -13.26 -0.53 9.25
N ASP A 481 -13.52 0.72 8.89
CA ASP A 481 -14.54 1.58 9.52
C ASP A 481 -15.98 1.06 9.35
N ASP A 482 -16.20 0.21 8.35
CA ASP A 482 -17.42 -0.55 8.10
C ASP A 482 -17.57 -1.79 8.99
N ILE A 483 -16.45 -2.44 9.35
CA ILE A 483 -16.40 -3.62 10.24
C ILE A 483 -16.37 -3.21 11.72
N PHE A 484 -15.64 -2.14 12.04
CA PHE A 484 -15.48 -1.62 13.40
C PHE A 484 -16.00 -0.18 13.48
N PRO A 485 -17.33 0.03 13.62
CA PRO A 485 -17.90 1.38 13.59
C PRO A 485 -17.39 2.34 14.66
N ILE A 486 -16.74 1.86 15.73
CA ILE A 486 -15.99 2.71 16.68
C ILE A 486 -14.91 3.58 16.00
N LEU A 487 -14.42 3.16 14.83
CA LEU A 487 -13.45 3.93 14.04
C LEU A 487 -14.09 5.17 13.41
N ASN A 488 -15.42 5.22 13.22
CA ASN A 488 -16.13 6.38 12.69
C ASN A 488 -16.12 7.60 13.64
N TYR A 489 -15.65 7.44 14.89
CA TYR A 489 -15.44 8.56 15.82
C TYR A 489 -14.15 9.33 15.53
N VAL A 490 -13.25 8.78 14.71
CA VAL A 490 -12.04 9.47 14.26
C VAL A 490 -12.41 10.31 13.05
N ASP A 491 -12.32 11.63 13.20
CA ASP A 491 -12.62 12.58 12.12
C ASP A 491 -11.36 12.81 11.28
N LEU A 492 -11.33 12.31 10.04
CA LEU A 492 -10.31 12.65 9.04
C LEU A 492 -10.62 13.98 8.32
N GLY A 493 -11.62 14.73 8.79
CA GLY A 493 -12.11 15.95 8.16
C GLY A 493 -12.78 15.67 6.81
N GLU A 494 -12.57 16.55 5.83
CA GLU A 494 -13.06 16.39 4.45
C GLU A 494 -12.34 15.27 3.67
N GLY A 495 -11.54 14.42 4.34
CA GLY A 495 -10.81 13.30 3.76
C GLY A 495 -11.48 11.94 3.89
N ASP A 496 -12.55 11.78 4.68
CA ASP A 496 -13.17 10.46 4.91
C ASP A 496 -14.13 10.05 3.78
N PHE A 497 -13.58 9.50 2.70
CA PHE A 497 -14.30 9.20 1.47
C PHE A 497 -14.95 7.81 1.44
N VAL A 498 -16.00 7.71 0.61
CA VAL A 498 -16.65 6.45 0.26
C VAL A 498 -16.17 6.00 -1.13
N PRO A 499 -15.78 4.72 -1.31
CA PRO A 499 -15.26 4.24 -2.58
C PRO A 499 -16.36 4.09 -3.64
N GLY A 500 -15.98 4.36 -4.89
CA GLY A 500 -16.81 4.12 -6.08
C GLY A 500 -16.93 2.63 -6.42
N LYS A 501 -17.89 2.30 -7.29
CA LYS A 501 -18.14 0.93 -7.76
C LYS A 501 -18.09 0.76 -9.27
N GLU A 502 -18.31 1.85 -10.00
CA GLU A 502 -18.45 1.85 -11.46
C GLU A 502 -17.10 2.03 -12.16
N THR A 503 -16.96 1.44 -13.34
CA THR A 503 -15.80 1.62 -14.25
C THR A 503 -16.32 2.13 -15.59
N PRO A 504 -16.50 3.45 -15.73
CA PRO A 504 -17.05 4.01 -16.95
C PRO A 504 -16.04 3.95 -18.10
N VAL A 505 -16.57 3.74 -19.30
CA VAL A 505 -15.85 3.91 -20.57
C VAL A 505 -16.53 5.03 -21.32
N TYR A 506 -15.81 6.14 -21.52
CA TYR A 506 -16.35 7.33 -22.15
C TYR A 506 -16.02 7.35 -23.65
N GLY A 507 -17.07 7.40 -24.46
CA GLY A 507 -16.95 7.64 -25.90
C GLY A 507 -16.59 9.11 -26.22
N PRO A 508 -16.17 9.39 -27.46
CA PRO A 508 -16.08 8.46 -28.58
C PRO A 508 -14.74 7.69 -28.66
N TYR A 509 -13.81 7.90 -27.73
CA TYR A 509 -12.45 7.34 -27.79
C TYR A 509 -12.20 6.20 -26.79
N ASP A 510 -13.27 5.65 -26.22
CA ASP A 510 -13.27 4.54 -25.27
C ASP A 510 -12.22 4.66 -24.16
N TRP A 511 -12.27 5.74 -23.38
CA TRP A 511 -11.29 6.01 -22.33
C TRP A 511 -11.90 5.92 -20.93
N THR A 512 -11.07 5.60 -19.94
CA THR A 512 -11.49 5.47 -18.53
C THR A 512 -10.67 6.41 -17.63
N PRO A 513 -11.32 7.19 -16.75
CA PRO A 513 -10.65 8.00 -15.75
C PRO A 513 -10.08 7.14 -14.60
N TYR A 514 -8.92 7.54 -14.09
CA TYR A 514 -8.31 6.97 -12.89
C TYR A 514 -7.83 8.09 -11.99
N ILE A 515 -8.22 8.07 -10.70
CA ILE A 515 -7.84 9.14 -9.77
C ILE A 515 -6.69 8.65 -8.92
N CYS A 516 -5.53 9.28 -9.11
CA CYS A 516 -4.32 9.13 -8.30
C CYS A 516 -3.95 7.66 -8.11
N TYR A 517 -4.29 7.13 -6.94
CA TYR A 517 -4.00 5.78 -6.48
C TYR A 517 -4.65 4.69 -7.35
N ASP A 518 -5.79 4.92 -8.00
CA ASP A 518 -6.45 3.91 -8.84
C ASP A 518 -5.52 3.39 -9.97
N ALA A 519 -4.66 4.25 -10.51
CA ALA A 519 -3.86 3.95 -11.69
C ALA A 519 -2.73 2.94 -11.45
N ILE A 520 -2.45 2.55 -10.20
CA ILE A 520 -1.41 1.56 -9.89
C ILE A 520 -1.96 0.15 -9.64
N PHE A 521 -3.29 -0.01 -9.65
CA PHE A 521 -3.99 -1.28 -9.42
C PHE A 521 -4.28 -2.01 -10.73
N GLY A 522 -3.59 -3.14 -10.94
CA GLY A 522 -3.69 -3.91 -12.18
C GLY A 522 -5.09 -4.47 -12.46
N ASP A 523 -5.85 -4.83 -11.43
CA ASP A 523 -7.21 -5.35 -11.57
C ASP A 523 -8.19 -4.31 -12.08
N LEU A 524 -8.10 -3.05 -11.63
CA LEU A 524 -8.90 -1.96 -12.21
C LEU A 524 -8.58 -1.69 -13.69
N ILE A 525 -7.32 -1.89 -14.11
CA ILE A 525 -6.93 -1.72 -15.51
C ILE A 525 -7.56 -2.82 -16.36
N ARG A 526 -7.47 -4.08 -15.90
CA ARG A 526 -8.09 -5.23 -16.59
C ARG A 526 -9.61 -5.13 -16.62
N GLU A 527 -10.23 -4.67 -15.53
CA GLU A 527 -11.67 -4.39 -15.48
C GLU A 527 -12.08 -3.40 -16.57
N ALA A 528 -11.38 -2.28 -16.71
CA ALA A 528 -11.68 -1.27 -17.72
C ALA A 528 -11.47 -1.78 -19.15
N ILE A 529 -10.40 -2.54 -19.41
CA ILE A 529 -10.14 -3.15 -20.73
C ILE A 529 -11.29 -4.07 -21.13
N ARG A 530 -11.77 -4.92 -20.21
CA ARG A 530 -12.94 -5.79 -20.43
C ARG A 530 -14.21 -4.99 -20.69
N SER A 531 -14.37 -3.84 -20.04
CA SER A 531 -15.48 -2.90 -20.29
C SER A 531 -15.36 -2.13 -21.61
N GLY A 532 -14.27 -2.32 -22.38
CA GLY A 532 -14.07 -1.71 -23.69
C GLY A 532 -13.03 -0.59 -23.74
N SER A 533 -12.41 -0.24 -22.60
CA SER A 533 -11.44 0.85 -22.54
C SER A 533 -10.19 0.58 -23.39
N ARG A 534 -9.69 1.64 -24.03
CA ARG A 534 -8.50 1.67 -24.89
C ARG A 534 -7.50 2.74 -24.48
N LEU A 535 -7.85 3.58 -23.51
CA LEU A 535 -7.02 4.67 -23.04
C LEU A 535 -7.26 4.94 -21.55
N MET A 536 -6.16 5.00 -20.79
CA MET A 536 -6.15 5.44 -19.41
C MET A 536 -6.01 6.96 -19.35
N VAL A 537 -6.89 7.65 -18.63
CA VAL A 537 -6.70 9.06 -18.29
C VAL A 537 -6.53 9.19 -16.78
N ASN A 538 -5.31 9.40 -16.33
CA ASN A 538 -4.98 9.46 -14.91
C ASN A 538 -4.84 10.92 -14.45
N ILE A 539 -5.67 11.33 -13.48
CA ILE A 539 -5.52 12.62 -12.80
C ILE A 539 -5.00 12.40 -11.38
N THR A 540 -4.02 13.18 -10.95
CA THR A 540 -3.42 13.02 -9.62
C THR A 540 -2.96 14.35 -9.03
N ASN A 541 -2.76 14.35 -7.71
CA ASN A 541 -2.17 15.45 -6.98
C ASN A 541 -0.90 14.99 -6.24
N ASP A 542 0.20 14.78 -6.97
CA ASP A 542 1.50 14.41 -6.38
C ASP A 542 2.13 15.53 -5.50
N GLY A 543 1.45 16.67 -5.31
CA GLY A 543 1.87 17.73 -4.39
C GLY A 543 2.03 17.24 -2.94
N TRP A 544 1.27 16.21 -2.54
CA TRP A 544 1.39 15.53 -1.25
C TRP A 544 2.79 14.96 -0.99
N PHE A 545 3.48 14.55 -2.04
CA PHE A 545 4.78 13.87 -1.91
C PHE A 545 5.96 14.84 -1.80
N GLY A 546 5.75 16.13 -2.07
CA GLY A 546 6.81 17.13 -2.11
C GLY A 546 7.87 16.86 -3.19
N ARG A 547 9.02 17.54 -3.07
CA ARG A 547 10.21 17.27 -3.92
C ARG A 547 10.94 16.03 -3.39
N SER A 548 10.40 14.85 -3.65
CA SER A 548 10.94 13.56 -3.21
C SER A 548 11.04 12.54 -4.35
N THR A 549 11.41 11.29 -4.04
CA THR A 549 11.40 10.18 -5.01
C THR A 549 9.99 9.70 -5.36
N ALA A 550 8.98 9.97 -4.53
CA ALA A 550 7.65 9.39 -4.68
C ALA A 550 6.94 9.72 -5.99
N PRO A 551 6.94 10.97 -6.51
CA PRO A 551 6.32 11.28 -7.80
C PRO A 551 6.90 10.46 -8.96
N TYR A 552 8.22 10.18 -8.91
CA TYR A 552 8.90 9.36 -9.92
C TYR A 552 8.59 7.87 -9.73
N GLN A 553 8.47 7.40 -8.49
CA GLN A 553 8.01 6.04 -8.21
C GLN A 553 6.57 5.85 -8.71
N HIS A 554 5.66 6.77 -8.39
CA HIS A 554 4.27 6.76 -8.82
C HIS A 554 4.16 6.76 -10.36
N LEU A 555 4.92 7.62 -11.05
CA LEU A 555 5.00 7.63 -12.50
C LEU A 555 5.43 6.26 -13.06
N ASN A 556 6.46 5.65 -12.49
CA ASN A 556 6.92 4.34 -12.94
C ASN A 556 5.85 3.26 -12.70
N LEU A 557 5.14 3.26 -11.58
CA LEU A 557 4.04 2.31 -11.34
C LEU A 557 2.99 2.39 -12.44
N VAL A 558 2.63 3.59 -12.90
CA VAL A 558 1.69 3.77 -14.02
C VAL A 558 2.29 3.26 -15.34
N ARG A 559 3.59 3.48 -15.60
CA ARG A 559 4.30 2.89 -16.75
C ARG A 559 4.24 1.37 -16.75
N TYR A 560 4.44 0.73 -15.59
CA TYR A 560 4.31 -0.72 -15.47
C TYR A 560 2.91 -1.19 -15.87
N ARG A 561 1.85 -0.49 -15.42
CA ARG A 561 0.47 -0.84 -15.78
C ARG A 561 0.18 -0.66 -17.26
N ALA A 562 0.73 0.39 -17.88
CA ALA A 562 0.62 0.64 -19.32
C ALA A 562 1.21 -0.51 -20.15
N ILE A 563 2.41 -0.97 -19.80
CA ILE A 563 3.10 -2.07 -20.51
C ILE A 563 2.42 -3.41 -20.23
N GLU A 564 2.16 -3.72 -18.96
CA GLU A 564 1.57 -4.99 -18.52
C GLU A 564 0.23 -5.26 -19.20
N ASN A 565 -0.59 -4.22 -19.37
CA ASN A 565 -1.93 -4.32 -19.94
C ASN A 565 -2.03 -3.80 -21.38
N GLY A 566 -0.91 -3.37 -21.97
CA GLY A 566 -0.89 -2.89 -23.35
C GLY A 566 -1.77 -1.66 -23.60
N MET A 567 -1.97 -0.79 -22.61
CA MET A 567 -2.89 0.34 -22.69
C MET A 567 -2.15 1.68 -22.55
N PRO A 568 -2.30 2.61 -23.50
CA PRO A 568 -1.70 3.94 -23.41
C PRO A 568 -2.31 4.76 -22.26
N VAL A 569 -1.56 5.76 -21.79
CA VAL A 569 -1.91 6.60 -20.65
C VAL A 569 -1.68 8.08 -20.96
N ALA A 570 -2.67 8.90 -20.64
CA ALA A 570 -2.52 10.34 -20.48
C ALA A 570 -2.56 10.68 -18.99
N ARG A 571 -1.41 11.01 -18.39
CA ARG A 571 -1.29 11.27 -16.95
C ARG A 571 -1.10 12.75 -16.69
N LEU A 572 -2.00 13.34 -15.92
CA LEU A 572 -1.94 14.71 -15.43
C LEU A 572 -1.75 14.74 -13.92
N ALA A 573 -0.66 15.35 -13.47
CA ALA A 573 -0.43 15.65 -12.07
C ALA A 573 -0.55 17.16 -11.82
N ASN A 574 -1.21 17.57 -10.72
CA ASN A 574 -1.30 19.00 -10.34
C ASN A 574 0.10 19.64 -10.18
N SER A 575 0.97 19.03 -9.37
CA SER A 575 2.33 19.52 -9.09
C SER A 575 3.40 18.43 -9.31
N GLY A 576 3.01 17.31 -9.91
CA GLY A 576 3.86 16.15 -10.20
C GLY A 576 4.42 16.17 -11.62
N VAL A 577 4.75 14.97 -12.12
CA VAL A 577 5.13 14.77 -13.53
C VAL A 577 3.88 14.41 -14.33
N SER A 578 3.48 15.32 -15.21
CA SER A 578 2.49 15.07 -16.25
C SER A 578 3.18 14.58 -17.51
N VAL A 579 2.60 13.59 -18.18
CA VAL A 579 3.27 12.87 -19.26
C VAL A 579 2.26 12.03 -20.07
N PHE A 580 2.63 11.74 -21.32
CA PHE A 580 1.98 10.68 -22.11
C PHE A 580 2.81 9.41 -22.08
N ILE A 581 2.16 8.26 -21.96
CA ILE A 581 2.78 6.94 -21.97
C ILE A 581 2.13 6.10 -23.05
N ASP A 582 2.89 5.54 -24.00
CA ASP A 582 2.32 4.60 -24.97
C ASP A 582 2.21 3.17 -24.39
N GLN A 583 1.55 2.27 -25.14
CA GLN A 583 1.33 0.87 -24.77
C GLN A 583 2.61 0.01 -24.69
N TYR A 584 3.76 0.55 -25.10
CA TYR A 584 5.07 -0.07 -24.93
C TYR A 584 5.86 0.53 -23.77
N GLY A 585 5.38 1.65 -23.20
CA GLY A 585 5.96 2.33 -22.06
C GLY A 585 6.89 3.48 -22.43
N HIS A 586 6.86 4.01 -23.66
CA HIS A 586 7.61 5.22 -24.00
C HIS A 586 6.97 6.43 -23.32
N PHE A 587 7.79 7.33 -22.79
CA PHE A 587 7.34 8.60 -22.26
C PHE A 587 7.48 9.70 -23.31
N ASP A 588 6.55 10.64 -23.33
CA ASP A 588 6.71 11.89 -24.06
C ASP A 588 6.07 13.10 -23.35
N LEU A 589 6.65 14.28 -23.60
CA LEU A 589 6.26 15.57 -23.01
C LEU A 589 6.28 15.62 -21.48
N ASN A 590 7.25 14.98 -20.82
CA ASN A 590 7.39 14.99 -19.36
C ASN A 590 7.51 16.43 -18.83
N THR A 591 6.59 16.85 -17.97
CA THR A 591 6.70 18.14 -17.26
C THR A 591 7.67 18.03 -16.08
N LYS A 592 8.11 19.18 -15.57
CA LYS A 592 8.87 19.25 -14.31
C LYS A 592 7.89 19.27 -13.11
N LEU A 593 8.41 18.87 -11.95
CA LEU A 593 7.68 19.02 -10.68
C LEU A 593 7.49 20.50 -10.34
N PHE A 594 6.31 20.85 -9.81
CA PHE A 594 5.97 22.19 -9.34
C PHE A 594 6.16 23.30 -10.39
N THR A 595 5.77 23.04 -11.63
CA THR A 595 5.77 24.03 -12.72
C THR A 595 4.43 24.09 -13.42
N ASP A 596 3.99 25.30 -13.78
CA ASP A 596 2.84 25.51 -14.65
C ASP A 596 3.17 25.00 -16.05
N ALA A 597 2.33 24.12 -16.61
CA ALA A 597 2.55 23.57 -17.93
C ALA A 597 1.23 23.16 -18.61
N VAL A 598 1.19 23.28 -19.93
CA VAL A 598 0.15 22.65 -20.76
C VAL A 598 0.85 21.84 -21.84
N ILE A 599 0.59 20.53 -21.85
CA ILE A 599 1.13 19.59 -22.85
C ILE A 599 -0.01 19.00 -23.64
N GLN A 600 0.17 18.81 -24.95
CA GLN A 600 -0.87 18.32 -25.84
C GLN A 600 -0.27 17.41 -26.91
N ARG A 601 -0.89 16.25 -27.12
CA ARG A 601 -0.46 15.24 -28.10
C ARG A 601 -1.64 14.37 -28.56
N LYS A 602 -1.56 13.86 -29.80
CA LYS A 602 -2.40 12.74 -30.23
C LYS A 602 -1.93 11.43 -29.63
N VAL A 603 -2.84 10.66 -29.05
CA VAL A 603 -2.51 9.40 -28.37
C VAL A 603 -3.03 8.22 -29.18
N PRO A 604 -2.18 7.24 -29.55
CA PRO A 604 -2.63 6.07 -30.29
C PRO A 604 -3.61 5.25 -29.45
N LEU A 605 -4.81 4.97 -29.96
CA LEU A 605 -5.78 4.11 -29.28
C LEU A 605 -5.52 2.62 -29.48
N LYS A 606 -4.58 2.26 -30.36
CA LYS A 606 -4.22 0.87 -30.62
C LYS A 606 -3.53 0.26 -29.39
N THR A 607 -4.27 -0.54 -28.64
CA THR A 607 -3.77 -1.31 -27.51
C THR A 607 -3.01 -2.56 -27.98
N ARG A 608 -2.18 -3.13 -27.09
CA ARG A 608 -1.64 -4.48 -27.24
C ARG A 608 -2.56 -5.45 -26.52
N ASP A 609 -2.93 -6.53 -27.18
CA ASP A 609 -3.60 -7.63 -26.51
C ASP A 609 -2.55 -8.44 -25.74
N THR A 610 -2.53 -8.32 -24.40
CA THR A 610 -1.53 -9.00 -23.56
C THR A 610 -2.12 -10.23 -22.89
N LEU A 611 -1.30 -11.29 -22.75
CA LEU A 611 -1.71 -12.48 -22.03
C LEU A 611 -2.14 -12.13 -20.59
N TYR A 612 -1.38 -11.26 -19.93
CA TYR A 612 -1.64 -10.86 -18.54
C TYR A 612 -2.95 -10.09 -18.36
N SER A 613 -3.44 -9.35 -19.37
CA SER A 613 -4.77 -8.75 -19.29
C SER A 613 -5.90 -9.77 -19.24
N HIS A 614 -5.70 -10.96 -19.80
CA HIS A 614 -6.68 -12.06 -19.77
C HIS A 614 -6.56 -12.94 -18.52
N ILE A 615 -5.33 -13.27 -18.11
CA ILE A 615 -5.10 -14.24 -17.02
C ILE A 615 -4.76 -13.60 -15.67
N GLY A 616 -4.50 -12.29 -15.63
CA GLY A 616 -3.92 -11.62 -14.46
C GLY A 616 -4.74 -11.82 -13.19
N ASP A 617 -6.07 -11.73 -13.26
CA ASP A 617 -6.95 -11.94 -12.09
C ASP A 617 -6.83 -13.38 -11.53
N HIS A 618 -6.70 -14.38 -12.42
CA HIS A 618 -6.52 -15.78 -12.04
C HIS A 618 -5.12 -16.05 -11.49
N VAL A 619 -4.07 -15.44 -12.06
CA VAL A 619 -2.70 -15.52 -11.53
C VAL A 619 -2.66 -14.95 -10.12
N GLU A 620 -3.25 -13.78 -9.92
CA GLU A 620 -3.35 -13.10 -8.64
C GLU A 620 -4.08 -13.92 -7.58
N THR A 621 -5.23 -14.51 -7.92
CA THR A 621 -5.96 -15.42 -7.01
C THR A 621 -5.17 -16.70 -6.74
N GLY A 622 -4.54 -17.28 -7.77
CA GLY A 622 -3.69 -18.45 -7.64
C GLY A 622 -2.51 -18.23 -6.70
N LEU A 623 -1.88 -17.05 -6.77
CA LEU A 623 -0.79 -16.64 -5.87
C LEU A 623 -1.26 -16.53 -4.41
N LEU A 624 -2.46 -16.01 -4.15
CA LEU A 624 -3.03 -15.95 -2.80
C LEU A 624 -3.33 -17.34 -2.23
N ILE A 625 -3.93 -18.22 -3.04
CA ILE A 625 -4.18 -19.61 -2.64
C ILE A 625 -2.85 -20.32 -2.37
N PHE A 626 -1.86 -20.15 -3.24
CA PHE A 626 -0.54 -20.73 -3.09
C PHE A 626 0.16 -20.22 -1.82
N PHE A 627 0.10 -18.91 -1.56
CA PHE A 627 0.63 -18.31 -0.34
C PHE A 627 0.07 -18.98 0.92
N LEU A 628 -1.26 -19.11 1.02
CA LEU A 628 -1.93 -19.74 2.16
C LEU A 628 -1.56 -21.22 2.29
N ALA A 629 -1.61 -21.98 1.19
CA ALA A 629 -1.26 -23.39 1.17
C ALA A 629 0.19 -23.63 1.60
N TYR A 630 1.13 -22.86 1.05
CA TYR A 630 2.55 -22.92 1.39
C TYR A 630 2.78 -22.62 2.87
N LEU A 631 2.14 -21.56 3.40
CA LEU A 631 2.26 -21.16 4.81
C LEU A 631 1.77 -22.28 5.75
N ILE A 632 0.62 -22.88 5.46
CA ILE A 632 0.06 -23.99 6.24
C ILE A 632 0.98 -25.21 6.20
N ILE A 633 1.50 -25.58 5.03
CA ILE A 633 2.42 -26.71 4.87
C ILE A 633 3.72 -26.45 5.65
N ALA A 634 4.31 -25.25 5.53
CA ALA A 634 5.54 -24.89 6.24
C ALA A 634 5.38 -24.96 7.77
N LEU A 635 4.24 -24.51 8.30
CA LEU A 635 3.91 -24.56 9.73
C LEU A 635 3.68 -26.00 10.21
N THR A 636 2.89 -26.80 9.48
CA THR A 636 2.51 -28.16 9.89
C THR A 636 3.69 -29.13 9.88
N LEU A 637 4.58 -29.05 8.88
CA LEU A 637 5.79 -29.88 8.82
C LEU A 637 6.73 -29.63 10.00
N ASN A 638 6.83 -28.38 10.47
CA ASN A 638 7.65 -28.03 11.63
C ASN A 638 7.01 -28.46 12.96
N CYS A 639 5.68 -28.36 13.11
CA CYS A 639 4.98 -28.84 14.31
C CYS A 639 5.13 -30.36 14.52
N ARG A 640 5.16 -31.15 13.44
CA ARG A 640 5.40 -32.61 13.51
C ARG A 640 6.82 -32.96 13.95
N CYS A 641 7.83 -32.18 13.53
CA CYS A 641 9.19 -32.34 14.03
C CYS A 641 9.32 -32.05 15.54
N PHE A 642 8.61 -31.03 16.07
CA PHE A 642 8.62 -30.75 17.51
C PHE A 642 7.98 -31.87 18.36
N ARG A 643 6.99 -32.60 17.82
CA ARG A 643 6.42 -33.78 18.51
C ARG A 643 7.37 -34.98 18.54
N LYS A 644 8.16 -35.19 17.48
CA LYS A 644 9.16 -36.29 17.41
C LYS A 644 10.43 -36.07 18.22
N ILE A 645 10.69 -34.86 18.72
CA ILE A 645 11.85 -34.55 19.59
C ILE A 645 11.46 -34.62 21.08
N LYS A 646 10.15 -34.69 21.39
CA LYS A 646 9.60 -34.79 22.74
C LYS A 646 9.03 -36.18 23.11
N ALA A 647 8.94 -37.07 22.13
CA ALA A 647 8.75 -38.51 22.33
C ALA A 647 10.10 -39.17 22.13
#